data_AF-A0A1B6H461-F1
#
_entry.id   AF-A0A1B6H461-F1
#
_cell.length_a   1.000
_cell.length_b   1.000
_cell.length_c   1.000
_cell.angle_alpha   90.00
_cell.angle_beta   90.00
_cell.angle_gamma   90.00
#
_symmetry.space_group_name_H-M   'P 1'
#
loop_
_entity.id
_entity.type
_entity.pdbx_description
1 polymer ?
#
loop_
_entity_poly.entity_id
_entity_poly.type
_entity_poly.pdbx_seq_one_letter_code
_entity_poly.pdbx_strand_id
1 'polypeptide(L)'
;FGTVPPVPHGSKLSLPDSQVQFRKISQGVVRSQSSYVVHVENSLDQYPVTVEQTISFTEHCSTSTPESTFRLKSARTFISYEETENILRFASTNKVSSMTDNDDPCVVGQVSCVNNSHCIPEGSTFKCVCNNGFQTLYTDEATGDYGCVDINECQSGSHSCDNNALCINEVGSFSCQCRQGYTGNGYSCLEVQQDCSSISCSPGAECIDSAENGPRCYCIPGFIGDGNTCTPNAEDDCLMCSPHAWCNRTTSGSVQCTCLDGYHGNGRECTQAEDTVIRTCLLGVCWCPSGFVENGQICVKDKSASTSTPDTTTSSNNQENQEAVSCNTVNNCHSQAQCVYVEDREAYECQCNAGFEGDGLQCSQIESCNTVNNCHAQAQCIYVGARGAYECHCNAGFEGDGFNCFEIEMSCLDSGICHLYATCVVEDDSEKGICICDEGYQGDGFTCYRTDMCTEDVECGDNAACLWSDDTQRKECECDPGYVMDYKICIKQGCEECHEEAECVTNPATGLPQCVCRSGLVGDGIEECVEQPLGCNVLANCAPEAECVYVSPDAGYRCQCRTGYEGNGFECRRVINCLNDRSLCDPNAHCELTAGSYQCVCRSGFVGNGQSCREVRKTEGGYLLVNKGMATVRVPLEPSITNPGRPIQLQYDQIAIGLAVDCVEGLIYWSDLAGQVIKSSSLNGKDTSNFVEENISSPEGLAIDWIGRKLFWTDSGKDVIRAADLDTGETETIVSSGLVNPRGIAVHPTRRKVYWSDWNRAAPKLESADLDGRARDLLVSRDVQLPNSLAIDWATDELCWTDAGTKKIECLGLESGIRRTVVSNCSYPFGLAITADKYYWTDWQTQKIESAFKFSSVASEALTVPLGGAGKLYGITAVSDSCPQV
;
A
#
# COMPACT_ATOMS: atom_id res chain seq x y z
N PHE A 1 -5.98 20.52 13.05
CA PHE A 1 -6.62 21.35 12.00
C PHE A 1 -5.66 22.45 11.60
N GLY A 2 -5.70 22.90 10.33
CA GLY A 2 -4.82 23.96 9.83
C GLY A 2 -5.09 24.28 8.37
N THR A 3 -4.75 25.50 7.94
CA THR A 3 -4.91 25.97 6.57
C THR A 3 -3.65 25.68 5.76
N VAL A 4 -3.76 24.87 4.70
CA VAL A 4 -2.69 24.70 3.72
C VAL A 4 -2.70 25.92 2.80
N PRO A 5 -1.58 26.65 2.62
CA PRO A 5 -1.52 27.77 1.70
C PRO A 5 -1.66 27.27 0.25
N PRO A 6 -2.36 28.00 -0.65
CA PRO A 6 -2.47 27.62 -2.04
C PRO A 6 -1.12 27.80 -2.74
N VAL A 7 -0.41 26.69 -2.92
CA VAL A 7 0.84 26.61 -3.69
C VAL A 7 0.50 26.52 -5.19
N PRO A 8 1.25 27.17 -6.09
CA PRO A 8 0.98 27.12 -7.54
C PRO A 8 1.16 25.73 -8.17
N HIS A 9 0.58 25.51 -9.35
CA HIS A 9 0.57 24.18 -9.99
C HIS A 9 1.91 23.93 -10.71
N GLY A 10 2.62 22.86 -10.34
CA GLY A 10 4.00 22.62 -10.81
C GLY A 10 5.09 23.32 -9.99
N SER A 11 4.74 24.17 -9.01
CA SER A 11 5.73 24.79 -8.10
C SER A 11 6.49 23.74 -7.29
N LYS A 12 7.83 23.76 -7.43
CA LYS A 12 8.73 22.97 -6.58
C LYS A 12 8.85 23.64 -5.21
N LEU A 13 8.59 22.89 -4.14
CA LEU A 13 8.67 23.37 -2.77
C LEU A 13 10.00 22.96 -2.13
N SER A 14 10.89 23.93 -1.92
CA SER A 14 12.09 23.75 -1.13
C SER A 14 11.74 23.82 0.35
N LEU A 15 11.68 22.65 0.97
CA LEU A 15 11.52 22.50 2.41
C LEU A 15 12.91 22.56 3.05
N PRO A 16 13.22 23.59 3.85
CA PRO A 16 14.56 23.79 4.39
C PRO A 16 14.95 22.66 5.35
N ASP A 17 16.26 22.49 5.52
CA ASP A 17 16.83 21.68 6.60
C ASP A 17 16.27 22.16 7.95
N SER A 18 15.37 21.35 8.52
CA SER A 18 14.54 21.73 9.67
C SER A 18 14.91 20.90 10.90
N GLN A 19 14.73 21.49 12.08
CA GLN A 19 15.07 20.88 13.36
C GLN A 19 13.86 20.89 14.30
N VAL A 20 13.14 19.76 14.34
CA VAL A 20 11.99 19.58 15.22
C VAL A 20 12.45 19.04 16.57
N GLN A 21 12.09 19.73 17.65
CA GLN A 21 12.39 19.32 19.02
C GLN A 21 11.15 18.64 19.61
N PHE A 22 11.29 17.35 19.91
CA PHE A 22 10.26 16.52 20.51
C PHE A 22 10.55 16.34 22.00
N ARG A 23 9.50 16.49 22.81
CA ARG A 23 9.55 16.20 24.24
C ARG A 23 8.59 15.05 24.56
N LYS A 24 9.06 14.04 25.28
CA LYS A 24 8.18 13.05 25.90
C LYS A 24 7.39 13.71 27.04
N ILE A 25 6.08 13.42 27.08
CA ILE A 25 5.12 14.02 28.03
C ILE A 25 4.64 12.96 29.01
N SER A 26 4.38 11.75 28.53
CA SER A 26 4.00 10.58 29.34
C SER A 26 4.41 9.28 28.63
N GLN A 27 4.13 8.12 29.23
CA GLN A 27 4.36 6.83 28.57
C GLN A 27 3.55 6.77 27.27
N GLY A 28 4.23 6.60 26.14
CA GLY A 28 3.60 6.54 24.82
C GLY A 28 3.09 7.88 24.26
N VAL A 29 3.45 9.04 24.82
CA VAL A 29 3.06 10.36 24.27
C VAL A 29 4.26 11.29 24.13
N VAL A 30 4.49 11.77 22.91
CA VAL A 30 5.49 12.82 22.59
C VAL A 30 4.82 14.00 21.91
N ARG A 31 5.28 15.22 22.18
CA ARG A 31 4.78 16.47 21.59
C ARG A 31 5.92 17.30 21.02
N SER A 32 5.65 18.04 19.95
CA SER A 32 6.57 19.04 19.39
C SER A 32 5.80 20.22 18.79
N GLN A 33 6.40 21.42 18.87
CA GLN A 33 6.11 22.51 17.95
C GLN A 33 7.35 22.79 17.11
N SER A 34 7.16 23.11 15.83
CA SER A 34 8.23 23.57 14.94
C SER A 34 7.69 24.54 13.93
N SER A 35 8.37 25.67 13.76
CA SER A 35 8.12 26.62 12.67
C SER A 35 9.29 26.60 11.69
N TYR A 36 8.99 26.55 10.40
CA TYR A 36 9.94 26.62 9.30
C TYR A 36 9.31 27.36 8.12
N VAL A 37 10.13 27.94 7.24
CA VAL A 37 9.66 28.66 6.05
C VAL A 37 9.81 27.76 4.85
N VAL A 38 8.73 27.40 4.18
CA VAL A 38 8.81 26.73 2.88
C VAL A 38 9.07 27.78 1.82
N HIS A 39 10.11 27.57 1.01
CA HIS A 39 10.46 28.43 -0.10
C HIS A 39 9.93 27.81 -1.41
N VAL A 40 9.38 28.62 -2.31
CA VAL A 40 9.11 28.17 -3.67
C VAL A 40 10.39 28.31 -4.49
N GLU A 41 10.86 27.22 -5.10
CA GLU A 41 12.02 27.31 -5.98
C GLU A 41 11.69 28.19 -7.20
N ASN A 42 12.58 29.13 -7.50
CA ASN A 42 12.39 30.20 -8.50
C ASN A 42 11.42 31.34 -8.14
N SER A 43 10.93 31.44 -6.89
CA SER A 43 10.28 32.67 -6.39
C SER A 43 10.95 33.23 -5.13
N LEU A 44 10.60 34.47 -4.78
CA LEU A 44 10.86 35.06 -3.47
C LEU A 44 9.79 34.68 -2.42
N ASP A 45 8.75 33.95 -2.82
CA ASP A 45 7.64 33.56 -1.95
C ASP A 45 8.08 32.62 -0.83
N GLN A 46 7.60 32.94 0.37
CA GLN A 46 7.98 32.32 1.62
C GLN A 46 6.73 32.01 2.45
N TYR A 47 6.42 30.74 2.61
CA TYR A 47 5.28 30.29 3.40
C TYR A 47 5.74 29.87 4.81
N PRO A 48 5.50 30.69 5.86
CA PRO A 48 5.80 30.30 7.23
C PRO A 48 4.84 29.20 7.70
N VAL A 49 5.32 27.97 7.76
CA VAL A 49 4.59 26.81 8.26
C VAL A 49 4.91 26.62 9.73
N THR A 50 3.87 26.54 10.56
CA THR A 50 4.00 26.15 11.97
C THR A 50 3.23 24.86 12.20
N VAL A 51 3.93 23.82 12.65
CA VAL A 51 3.37 22.51 12.97
C VAL A 51 3.36 22.35 14.49
N GLU A 52 2.17 22.18 15.06
CA GLU A 52 1.99 21.63 16.40
C GLU A 52 1.45 20.20 16.28
N GLN A 53 2.13 19.24 16.90
CA GLN A 53 1.75 17.83 16.84
C GLN A 53 1.95 17.11 18.18
N THR A 54 1.01 16.21 18.48
CA THR A 54 1.08 15.27 19.61
C THR A 54 0.93 13.86 19.03
N ILE A 55 1.89 12.99 19.28
CA ILE A 55 1.94 11.62 18.76
C ILE A 55 1.72 10.66 19.93
N SER A 56 0.69 9.82 19.83
CA SER A 56 0.37 8.78 20.80
C SER A 56 0.67 7.39 20.23
N PHE A 57 1.36 6.54 20.98
CA PHE A 57 1.83 5.22 20.56
C PHE A 57 1.95 4.25 21.75
N THR A 58 1.93 2.93 21.49
CA THR A 58 2.04 1.92 22.55
C THR A 58 3.50 1.60 22.86
N GLU A 59 3.97 1.98 24.06
CA GLU A 59 5.34 1.66 24.51
C GLU A 59 5.43 0.26 25.12
N HIS A 60 6.14 -0.65 24.46
CA HIS A 60 6.47 -1.99 24.95
C HIS A 60 7.81 -2.08 25.72
N CYS A 61 8.61 -1.01 25.75
CA CYS A 61 9.90 -0.95 26.47
C CYS A 61 9.88 0.10 27.57
N SER A 62 10.14 -0.30 28.82
CA SER A 62 9.90 0.50 30.03
C SER A 62 11.05 1.44 30.44
N THR A 63 12.04 1.68 29.56
CA THR A 63 13.39 2.12 29.98
C THR A 63 13.73 3.59 29.68
N SER A 64 12.85 4.38 29.08
CA SER A 64 13.05 5.82 28.88
C SER A 64 12.41 6.65 30.00
N THR A 65 13.14 7.64 30.50
CA THR A 65 12.61 8.64 31.44
C THR A 65 11.48 9.45 30.78
N PRO A 66 10.41 9.82 31.51
CA PRO A 66 9.25 10.47 30.91
C PRO A 66 9.54 11.88 30.38
N GLU A 67 10.65 12.51 30.76
CA GLU A 67 11.01 13.89 30.39
C GLU A 67 12.04 13.99 29.25
N SER A 68 12.38 12.88 28.56
CA SER A 68 13.44 12.89 27.56
C SER A 68 13.13 13.79 26.35
N THR A 69 13.88 14.90 26.20
CA THR A 69 13.89 15.74 25.00
C THR A 69 14.81 15.15 23.93
N PHE A 70 14.31 15.03 22.70
CA PHE A 70 15.10 14.58 21.55
C PHE A 70 14.83 15.44 20.32
N ARG A 71 15.82 15.45 19.43
CA ARG A 71 15.93 16.37 18.31
C ARG A 71 15.95 15.58 17.01
N LEU A 72 14.92 15.78 16.20
CA LEU A 72 14.88 15.35 14.82
C LEU A 72 15.49 16.46 13.95
N LYS A 73 16.49 16.11 13.15
CA LYS A 73 16.93 16.91 12.01
C LYS A 73 16.42 16.27 10.73
N SER A 74 15.60 17.01 9.99
CA SER A 74 15.04 16.61 8.69
C SER A 74 15.71 17.46 7.62
N ALA A 75 16.65 16.85 6.90
CA ALA A 75 17.51 17.50 5.93
C ALA A 75 17.27 16.97 4.51
N ARG A 76 17.60 17.76 3.47
CA ARG A 76 17.35 17.40 2.06
C ARG A 76 15.89 16.99 1.83
N THR A 77 14.96 17.82 2.30
CA THR A 77 13.53 17.55 2.22
C THR A 77 13.01 17.97 0.84
N PHE A 78 12.43 17.02 0.11
CA PHE A 78 11.92 17.22 -1.25
C PHE A 78 10.44 16.86 -1.30
N ILE A 79 9.62 17.72 -1.89
CA ILE A 79 8.23 17.42 -2.25
C ILE A 79 8.01 17.82 -3.72
N SER A 80 7.39 16.92 -4.48
CA SER A 80 7.00 17.13 -5.87
C SER A 80 5.62 16.52 -6.10
N TYR A 81 4.74 17.28 -6.74
CA TYR A 81 3.48 16.76 -7.27
C TYR A 81 3.71 16.26 -8.71
N GLU A 82 3.14 15.10 -9.06
CA GLU A 82 3.19 14.56 -10.42
C GLU A 82 1.78 14.41 -10.98
N GLU A 83 1.47 15.31 -11.91
CA GLU A 83 0.14 15.61 -12.44
C GLU A 83 -0.45 14.45 -13.26
N THR A 84 0.42 13.70 -13.95
CA THR A 84 0.06 12.56 -14.82
C THR A 84 -0.54 11.39 -14.05
N GLU A 85 -0.11 11.19 -12.79
CA GLU A 85 -0.60 10.14 -11.90
C GLU A 85 -1.46 10.69 -10.73
N ASN A 86 -1.57 12.03 -10.60
CA ASN A 86 -2.16 12.75 -9.44
C ASN A 86 -1.57 12.32 -8.09
N ILE A 87 -0.25 12.17 -8.00
CA ILE A 87 0.45 11.74 -6.78
C ILE A 87 1.38 12.80 -6.23
N LEU A 88 1.55 12.80 -4.90
CA LEU A 88 2.57 13.58 -4.22
C LEU A 88 3.76 12.69 -3.85
N ARG A 89 4.90 12.91 -4.49
CA ARG A 89 6.19 12.29 -4.14
C ARG A 89 6.87 13.13 -3.06
N PHE A 90 7.40 12.48 -2.02
CA PHE A 90 8.16 13.16 -0.97
C PHE A 90 9.35 12.33 -0.48
N ALA A 91 10.42 13.00 -0.04
CA ALA A 91 11.61 12.39 0.55
C ALA A 91 12.23 13.31 1.60
N SER A 92 12.88 12.76 2.62
CA SER A 92 13.68 13.53 3.60
C SER A 92 14.71 12.65 4.30
N THR A 93 15.89 13.22 4.57
CA THR A 93 16.96 12.58 5.35
C THR A 93 16.75 12.90 6.83
N ASN A 94 16.34 11.90 7.61
CA ASN A 94 15.93 12.10 9.00
C ASN A 94 16.97 11.55 9.99
N LYS A 95 17.48 12.40 10.89
CA LYS A 95 18.39 12.02 11.97
C LYS A 95 17.83 12.42 13.33
N VAL A 96 17.57 11.42 14.17
CA VAL A 96 17.20 11.61 15.58
C VAL A 96 18.45 11.62 16.46
N SER A 97 18.47 12.49 17.46
CA SER A 97 19.51 12.56 18.50
C SER A 97 18.94 13.04 19.83
N SER A 98 19.34 12.43 20.95
CA SER A 98 19.04 12.96 22.30
C SER A 98 19.72 14.32 22.52
N MET A 99 19.04 15.25 23.19
CA MET A 99 19.66 16.50 23.64
C MET A 99 20.36 16.33 24.99
N THR A 100 21.23 17.28 25.35
CA THR A 100 21.88 17.33 26.68
C THR A 100 21.28 18.44 27.51
N ASP A 101 21.36 18.33 28.85
CA ASP A 101 20.71 19.25 29.79
C ASP A 101 21.15 20.73 29.65
N ASN A 102 22.31 20.98 29.02
CA ASN A 102 22.81 22.33 28.74
C ASN A 102 22.24 22.94 27.43
N ASP A 103 21.62 22.12 26.56
CA ASP A 103 21.07 22.52 25.26
C ASP A 103 19.54 22.71 25.27
N ASP A 104 18.86 22.38 26.38
CA ASP A 104 17.40 22.41 26.51
C ASP A 104 16.92 23.63 27.35
N PRO A 105 16.41 24.71 26.72
CA PRO A 105 15.93 25.89 27.44
C PRO A 105 14.69 25.61 28.31
N CYS A 106 14.00 24.48 28.14
CA CYS A 106 12.87 24.10 28.98
C CYS A 106 13.25 23.53 30.36
N VAL A 107 14.53 23.22 30.61
CA VAL A 107 15.02 22.89 31.97
C VAL A 107 14.82 24.10 32.91
N VAL A 108 14.93 25.32 32.39
CA VAL A 108 14.58 26.56 33.12
C VAL A 108 13.09 26.87 32.98
N GLY A 109 12.53 26.69 31.77
CA GLY A 109 11.14 27.04 31.46
C GLY A 109 10.06 26.25 32.21
N GLN A 110 10.32 25.00 32.62
CA GLN A 110 9.38 24.18 33.39
C GLN A 110 8.95 24.79 34.73
N VAL A 111 9.76 25.68 35.32
CA VAL A 111 9.42 26.37 36.58
C VAL A 111 8.55 27.61 36.34
N SER A 112 8.47 28.09 35.10
CA SER A 112 7.78 29.32 34.70
C SER A 112 6.42 29.09 34.03
N CYS A 113 6.15 27.89 33.55
CA CYS A 113 4.90 27.59 32.83
C CYS A 113 3.69 27.36 33.76
N VAL A 114 2.54 27.87 33.34
CA VAL A 114 1.25 27.77 34.04
C VAL A 114 0.70 26.35 34.09
N ASN A 115 -0.21 26.08 35.05
CA ASN A 115 -0.94 24.81 35.11
C ASN A 115 -1.68 24.51 33.80
N ASN A 116 -1.78 23.22 33.46
CA ASN A 116 -2.34 22.72 32.19
C ASN A 116 -1.61 23.23 30.94
N SER A 117 -0.34 23.60 31.06
CA SER A 117 0.57 23.85 29.95
C SER A 117 1.84 23.00 30.05
N HIS A 118 2.54 22.83 28.92
CA HIS A 118 3.85 22.23 28.86
C HIS A 118 4.85 23.14 28.14
N CYS A 119 6.09 23.10 28.62
CA CYS A 119 7.20 23.85 28.05
C CYS A 119 7.69 23.17 26.77
N ILE A 120 7.82 23.94 25.69
CA ILE A 120 8.48 23.56 24.44
C ILE A 120 9.71 24.46 24.17
N PRO A 121 10.84 23.90 23.69
CA PRO A 121 12.03 24.67 23.39
C PRO A 121 11.94 25.35 22.01
N GLU A 122 11.99 26.67 21.99
CA GLU A 122 11.84 27.52 20.80
C GLU A 122 13.15 28.28 20.53
N GLY A 123 13.99 27.70 19.66
CA GLY A 123 15.33 28.24 19.37
C GLY A 123 16.26 28.17 20.58
N SER A 124 16.61 29.34 21.12
CA SER A 124 17.36 29.51 22.38
C SER A 124 16.48 29.96 23.56
N THR A 125 15.18 30.06 23.33
CA THR A 125 14.14 30.46 24.29
C THR A 125 13.17 29.30 24.55
N PHE A 126 12.18 29.49 25.40
CA PHE A 126 11.12 28.52 25.63
C PHE A 126 9.75 29.19 25.56
N LYS A 127 8.73 28.40 25.22
CA LYS A 127 7.33 28.81 25.14
C LYS A 127 6.47 27.83 25.94
N CYS A 128 5.49 28.34 26.66
CA CYS A 128 4.50 27.52 27.36
C CYS A 128 3.30 27.35 26.43
N VAL A 129 2.88 26.11 26.17
CA VAL A 129 1.74 25.81 25.30
C VAL A 129 0.74 24.94 26.03
N CYS A 130 -0.53 25.33 25.97
CA CYS A 130 -1.62 24.62 26.64
C CYS A 130 -1.71 23.16 26.21
N ASN A 131 -2.11 22.32 27.16
CA ASN A 131 -2.38 20.91 26.93
C ASN A 131 -3.57 20.74 25.98
N ASN A 132 -3.68 19.56 25.35
CA ASN A 132 -4.83 19.30 24.48
C ASN A 132 -6.13 19.40 25.29
N GLY A 133 -7.18 19.98 24.70
CA GLY A 133 -8.40 20.38 25.41
C GLY A 133 -8.29 21.68 26.22
N PHE A 134 -7.20 22.46 26.09
CA PHE A 134 -7.06 23.77 26.75
C PHE A 134 -6.56 24.87 25.79
N GLN A 135 -7.00 26.11 26.03
CA GLN A 135 -6.68 27.32 25.27
C GLN A 135 -6.17 28.46 26.17
N THR A 136 -5.40 29.40 25.59
CA THR A 136 -4.93 30.61 26.28
C THR A 136 -5.98 31.72 26.23
N LEU A 137 -6.36 32.27 27.40
CA LEU A 137 -7.13 33.52 27.45
C LEU A 137 -6.19 34.72 27.50
N TYR A 138 -6.18 35.52 26.43
CA TYR A 138 -5.42 36.76 26.35
C TYR A 138 -6.25 37.95 26.86
N THR A 139 -5.82 38.56 27.96
CA THR A 139 -6.27 39.89 28.39
C THR A 139 -5.12 40.77 28.91
N ASP A 140 -4.95 41.91 28.23
CA ASP A 140 -4.14 43.10 28.53
C ASP A 140 -2.59 43.04 28.67
N GLU A 141 -1.98 44.09 28.13
CA GLU A 141 -0.55 44.24 27.80
C GLU A 141 0.34 44.63 29.00
N ALA A 142 0.26 43.92 30.13
CA ALA A 142 1.06 44.25 31.33
C ALA A 142 1.80 43.08 32.00
N THR A 143 1.28 41.85 31.93
CA THR A 143 1.88 40.70 32.65
C THR A 143 2.06 39.44 31.82
N GLY A 144 1.16 39.15 30.86
CA GLY A 144 1.26 38.00 29.96
C GLY A 144 0.95 36.65 30.61
N ASP A 145 0.01 35.91 29.99
CA ASP A 145 -0.50 34.60 30.42
C ASP A 145 -1.33 34.58 31.73
N TYR A 146 -2.64 34.31 31.60
CA TYR A 146 -3.57 34.09 32.72
C TYR A 146 -3.89 32.61 32.96
N GLY A 147 -3.24 31.69 32.26
CA GLY A 147 -3.43 30.26 32.38
C GLY A 147 -4.19 29.63 31.22
N CYS A 148 -4.00 28.32 31.09
CA CYS A 148 -4.68 27.48 30.13
C CYS A 148 -6.07 27.08 30.65
N VAL A 149 -7.12 27.63 30.05
CA VAL A 149 -8.51 27.33 30.36
C VAL A 149 -9.06 26.24 29.46
N ASP A 150 -10.02 25.50 30.00
CA ASP A 150 -10.73 24.41 29.34
C ASP A 150 -11.35 24.86 27.99
N ILE A 151 -11.21 24.04 26.95
CA ILE A 151 -11.95 24.19 25.70
C ILE A 151 -13.27 23.44 25.87
N ASN A 152 -14.40 24.13 25.70
CA ASN A 152 -15.69 23.45 25.73
C ASN A 152 -16.01 22.89 24.35
N GLU A 153 -15.53 21.67 24.03
CA GLU A 153 -15.74 21.07 22.70
C GLU A 153 -17.22 20.83 22.38
N CYS A 154 -18.06 20.66 23.41
CA CYS A 154 -19.50 20.53 23.29
C CYS A 154 -20.19 21.84 22.88
N GLN A 155 -19.65 22.99 23.27
CA GLN A 155 -20.20 24.31 22.93
C GLN A 155 -19.58 24.90 21.65
N SER A 156 -18.32 24.58 21.33
CA SER A 156 -17.66 24.96 20.07
C SER A 156 -18.04 24.07 18.89
N GLY A 157 -18.73 22.95 19.12
CA GLY A 157 -19.09 21.99 18.07
C GLY A 157 -17.90 21.21 17.50
N SER A 158 -16.77 21.19 18.19
CA SER A 158 -15.54 20.47 17.78
C SER A 158 -15.49 19.01 18.26
N HIS A 159 -16.56 18.53 18.89
CA HIS A 159 -16.69 17.15 19.37
C HIS A 159 -16.92 16.14 18.24
N SER A 160 -16.61 14.86 18.50
CA SER A 160 -16.83 13.75 17.55
C SER A 160 -17.91 12.75 18.00
N CYS A 161 -18.77 13.14 18.95
CA CYS A 161 -19.91 12.32 19.39
C CYS A 161 -20.89 12.00 18.26
N ASP A 162 -21.59 10.86 18.36
CA ASP A 162 -22.71 10.50 17.50
C ASP A 162 -23.85 11.54 17.60
N ASN A 163 -24.61 11.76 16.52
CA ASN A 163 -25.81 12.60 16.54
C ASN A 163 -26.83 12.12 17.59
N ASN A 164 -26.91 10.80 17.79
CA ASN A 164 -27.74 10.15 18.80
C ASN A 164 -27.07 10.09 20.19
N ALA A 165 -25.96 10.80 20.39
CA ALA A 165 -25.32 10.99 21.69
C ALA A 165 -25.48 12.43 22.21
N LEU A 166 -25.29 12.58 23.51
CA LEU A 166 -25.09 13.83 24.23
C LEU A 166 -23.58 14.01 24.43
N CYS A 167 -23.05 15.16 24.03
CA CYS A 167 -21.70 15.60 24.40
C CYS A 167 -21.72 16.14 25.83
N ILE A 168 -20.77 15.70 26.65
CA ILE A 168 -20.56 16.13 28.04
C ILE A 168 -19.15 16.70 28.13
N ASN A 169 -19.01 17.94 28.59
CA ASN A 169 -17.70 18.57 28.73
C ASN A 169 -17.02 18.14 30.03
N GLU A 170 -15.77 17.72 29.94
CA GLU A 170 -14.89 17.38 31.05
C GLU A 170 -13.65 18.28 31.00
N VAL A 171 -12.81 18.28 32.03
CA VAL A 171 -11.68 19.22 32.11
C VAL A 171 -10.51 18.71 31.27
N GLY A 172 -10.33 19.29 30.09
CA GLY A 172 -9.32 18.93 29.08
C GLY A 172 -9.78 17.88 28.05
N SER A 173 -11.07 17.58 27.96
CA SER A 173 -11.65 16.64 26.99
C SER A 173 -13.19 16.68 27.04
N PHE A 174 -13.85 16.16 26.02
CA PHE A 174 -15.28 15.81 26.08
C PHE A 174 -15.47 14.30 26.19
N SER A 175 -16.59 13.88 26.78
CA SER A 175 -17.10 12.50 26.70
C SER A 175 -18.47 12.48 25.99
N CYS A 176 -18.85 11.32 25.48
CA CYS A 176 -20.08 11.13 24.70
C CYS A 176 -20.94 10.04 25.34
N GLN A 177 -22.23 10.32 25.56
CA GLN A 177 -23.19 9.37 26.13
C GLN A 177 -24.39 9.20 25.20
N CYS A 178 -24.74 7.96 24.81
CA CYS A 178 -25.91 7.72 23.97
C CYS A 178 -27.21 8.22 24.64
N ARG A 179 -28.09 8.85 23.85
CA ARG A 179 -29.41 9.34 24.29
C ARG A 179 -30.32 8.15 24.60
N GLN A 180 -31.38 8.38 25.39
CA GLN A 180 -32.37 7.34 25.68
C GLN A 180 -32.95 6.75 24.38
N GLY A 181 -33.10 5.42 24.35
CA GLY A 181 -33.45 4.64 23.15
C GLY A 181 -32.24 4.06 22.41
N TYR A 182 -31.03 4.56 22.67
CA TYR A 182 -29.80 4.12 21.97
C TYR A 182 -28.79 3.47 22.93
N THR A 183 -28.04 2.50 22.43
CA THR A 183 -26.94 1.82 23.14
C THR A 183 -25.66 1.86 22.30
N GLY A 184 -24.51 1.89 22.96
CA GLY A 184 -23.22 2.05 22.29
C GLY A 184 -22.18 2.76 23.16
N ASN A 185 -21.19 3.35 22.53
CA ASN A 185 -20.04 3.99 23.19
C ASN A 185 -20.04 5.53 23.12
N GLY A 186 -21.14 6.15 22.67
CA GLY A 186 -21.27 7.60 22.52
C GLY A 186 -20.69 8.17 21.21
N TYR A 187 -19.72 7.49 20.60
CA TYR A 187 -19.18 7.83 19.26
C TYR A 187 -19.85 7.02 18.15
N SER A 188 -20.48 5.89 18.52
CA SER A 188 -21.49 5.19 17.74
C SER A 188 -22.60 4.74 18.69
N CYS A 189 -23.84 5.11 18.36
CA CYS A 189 -25.03 4.86 19.16
C CYS A 189 -26.11 4.20 18.28
N LEU A 190 -26.33 2.91 18.50
CA LEU A 190 -27.30 2.09 17.77
C LEU A 190 -28.65 2.09 18.50
N GLU A 191 -29.74 2.15 17.74
CA GLU A 191 -31.10 2.06 18.29
C GLU A 191 -31.32 0.67 18.92
N VAL A 192 -31.84 0.64 20.14
CA VAL A 192 -32.10 -0.62 20.85
C VAL A 192 -33.32 -1.30 20.25
N GLN A 193 -33.11 -2.34 19.44
CA GLN A 193 -34.19 -3.23 19.03
C GLN A 193 -34.83 -3.85 20.28
N GLN A 194 -36.14 -3.64 20.42
CA GLN A 194 -36.92 -4.07 21.58
C GLN A 194 -37.51 -5.44 21.33
N ASP A 195 -37.20 -6.40 22.20
CA ASP A 195 -37.93 -7.67 22.32
C ASP A 195 -39.20 -7.46 23.19
N CYS A 196 -40.14 -8.42 23.17
CA CYS A 196 -41.27 -8.48 24.13
C CYS A 196 -40.87 -8.48 25.63
N SER A 197 -39.58 -8.59 25.97
CA SER A 197 -39.05 -8.42 27.34
C SER A 197 -38.96 -6.95 27.79
N SER A 198 -39.03 -6.00 26.85
CA SER A 198 -38.85 -4.56 27.07
C SER A 198 -40.12 -3.73 26.84
N ILE A 199 -41.11 -4.27 26.12
CA ILE A 199 -42.40 -3.62 25.89
C ILE A 199 -43.37 -3.94 27.03
N SER A 200 -43.79 -2.91 27.76
CA SER A 200 -44.85 -3.02 28.78
C SER A 200 -46.24 -2.79 28.16
N CYS A 201 -46.95 -3.87 27.87
CA CYS A 201 -48.31 -3.84 27.35
C CYS A 201 -49.35 -3.37 28.40
N SER A 202 -50.57 -3.06 27.94
CA SER A 202 -51.69 -2.67 28.81
C SER A 202 -52.03 -3.75 29.85
N PRO A 203 -52.51 -3.41 31.07
CA PRO A 203 -53.08 -4.38 31.99
C PRO A 203 -54.31 -5.06 31.37
N GLY A 204 -54.16 -6.34 31.00
CA GLY A 204 -55.14 -7.05 30.16
C GLY A 204 -54.69 -7.26 28.71
N ALA A 205 -53.37 -7.22 28.44
CA ALA A 205 -52.76 -7.57 27.16
C ALA A 205 -51.60 -8.57 27.32
N GLU A 206 -51.29 -9.28 26.25
CA GLU A 206 -50.09 -10.11 26.09
C GLU A 206 -49.25 -9.65 24.89
N CYS A 207 -47.92 -9.79 24.98
CA CYS A 207 -46.98 -9.41 23.92
C CYS A 207 -46.66 -10.62 23.04
N ILE A 208 -46.63 -10.43 21.73
CA ILE A 208 -46.33 -11.48 20.74
C ILE A 208 -45.31 -10.94 19.72
N ASP A 209 -44.17 -11.63 19.59
CA ASP A 209 -43.14 -11.34 18.59
C ASP A 209 -43.60 -11.74 17.18
N SER A 210 -43.55 -10.81 16.22
CA SER A 210 -43.94 -11.06 14.82
C SER A 210 -42.79 -10.80 13.84
N ALA A 211 -42.42 -11.83 13.07
CA ALA A 211 -41.22 -11.85 12.23
C ALA A 211 -41.16 -10.81 11.10
N GLU A 212 -42.29 -10.16 10.74
CA GLU A 212 -42.34 -9.11 9.71
C GLU A 212 -42.54 -7.70 10.28
N ASN A 213 -42.93 -7.55 11.56
CA ASN A 213 -43.39 -6.26 12.12
C ASN A 213 -42.93 -5.99 13.58
N GLY A 214 -42.05 -6.83 14.13
CA GLY A 214 -41.57 -6.74 15.51
C GLY A 214 -42.62 -7.18 16.56
N PRO A 215 -42.28 -7.07 17.86
CA PRO A 215 -43.22 -7.36 18.94
C PRO A 215 -44.40 -6.41 19.00
N ARG A 216 -45.59 -6.97 19.25
CA ARG A 216 -46.82 -6.20 19.47
C ARG A 216 -47.69 -6.77 20.57
N CYS A 217 -48.37 -5.88 21.28
CA CYS A 217 -49.34 -6.20 22.30
C CYS A 217 -50.72 -6.54 21.69
N TYR A 218 -51.45 -7.47 22.31
CA TYR A 218 -52.82 -7.85 21.96
C TYR A 218 -53.66 -8.01 23.24
N CYS A 219 -54.91 -7.52 23.25
CA CYS A 219 -55.77 -7.64 24.44
C CYS A 219 -56.21 -9.09 24.68
N ILE A 220 -56.14 -9.55 25.93
CA ILE A 220 -56.55 -10.90 26.34
C ILE A 220 -58.09 -11.02 26.39
N PRO A 221 -58.66 -12.24 26.26
CA PRO A 221 -60.11 -12.43 26.24
C PRO A 221 -60.84 -11.83 27.44
N GLY A 222 -61.79 -10.93 27.17
CA GLY A 222 -62.54 -10.14 28.18
C GLY A 222 -62.21 -8.65 28.17
N PHE A 223 -61.10 -8.27 27.54
CA PHE A 223 -60.70 -6.88 27.30
C PHE A 223 -60.84 -6.55 25.81
N ILE A 224 -61.03 -5.26 25.49
CA ILE A 224 -61.15 -4.74 24.13
C ILE A 224 -60.28 -3.49 23.96
N GLY A 225 -59.63 -3.36 22.80
CA GLY A 225 -58.64 -2.31 22.55
C GLY A 225 -57.61 -2.71 21.50
N ASP A 226 -56.49 -1.99 21.48
CA ASP A 226 -55.40 -2.09 20.51
C ASP A 226 -54.12 -2.75 21.08
N GLY A 227 -54.20 -3.42 22.23
CA GLY A 227 -53.07 -4.05 22.93
C GLY A 227 -52.30 -3.11 23.85
N ASN A 228 -52.20 -1.82 23.49
CA ASN A 228 -51.59 -0.79 24.32
C ASN A 228 -52.63 -0.14 25.26
N THR A 229 -53.90 -0.13 24.85
CA THR A 229 -55.05 0.48 25.53
C THR A 229 -56.17 -0.55 25.66
N CYS A 230 -56.00 -1.55 26.53
CA CYS A 230 -57.02 -2.59 26.73
C CYS A 230 -57.96 -2.20 27.86
N THR A 231 -59.21 -1.87 27.52
CA THR A 231 -60.25 -1.60 28.52
C THR A 231 -60.98 -2.90 28.88
N PRO A 232 -61.34 -3.13 30.17
CA PRO A 232 -62.28 -4.18 30.52
C PRO A 232 -63.60 -3.92 29.78
N ASN A 233 -64.17 -4.94 29.14
CA ASN A 233 -65.46 -4.79 28.48
C ASN A 233 -66.56 -4.62 29.54
N ALA A 234 -66.97 -3.37 29.78
CA ALA A 234 -67.54 -2.97 31.06
C ALA A 234 -69.07 -3.10 31.16
N GLU A 235 -69.52 -4.05 31.99
CA GLU A 235 -70.63 -3.80 32.91
C GLU A 235 -70.07 -3.60 34.34
N ASP A 236 -70.38 -2.43 34.91
CA ASP A 236 -70.34 -1.98 36.31
C ASP A 236 -69.06 -1.77 37.18
N ASP A 237 -69.16 -0.66 37.94
CA ASP A 237 -68.64 -0.32 39.29
C ASP A 237 -67.21 0.18 39.59
N CYS A 238 -66.12 -0.14 38.87
CA CYS A 238 -64.79 0.44 39.22
C CYS A 238 -64.50 1.84 38.64
N LEU A 239 -65.38 2.40 37.80
CA LEU A 239 -65.17 3.67 37.05
C LEU A 239 -65.06 4.96 37.89
N MET A 240 -65.08 4.88 39.23
CA MET A 240 -65.03 6.05 40.12
C MET A 240 -63.74 6.18 40.95
N CYS A 241 -62.70 5.38 40.69
CA CYS A 241 -61.38 5.54 41.29
C CYS A 241 -60.46 6.44 40.43
N SER A 242 -59.38 6.96 41.02
CA SER A 242 -58.37 7.72 40.28
C SER A 242 -57.58 6.81 39.33
N PRO A 243 -57.08 7.30 38.18
CA PRO A 243 -56.16 6.53 37.32
C PRO A 243 -54.89 6.08 38.08
N HIS A 244 -54.43 6.87 39.04
CA HIS A 244 -53.27 6.59 39.88
C HIS A 244 -53.65 5.86 41.20
N ALA A 245 -54.69 5.02 41.18
CA ALA A 245 -55.21 4.33 42.36
C ALA A 245 -55.68 2.89 42.09
N TRP A 246 -55.47 2.01 43.06
CA TRP A 246 -55.93 0.63 43.05
C TRP A 246 -57.40 0.53 43.48
N CYS A 247 -58.26 -0.05 42.64
CA CYS A 247 -59.67 -0.38 42.96
C CYS A 247 -59.74 -1.73 43.69
N ASN A 248 -60.23 -1.78 44.94
CA ASN A 248 -60.39 -3.04 45.70
C ASN A 248 -61.84 -3.18 46.22
N ARG A 249 -62.41 -4.39 46.17
CA ARG A 249 -63.75 -4.67 46.72
C ARG A 249 -63.63 -5.27 48.12
N THR A 250 -64.18 -4.58 49.11
CA THR A 250 -64.33 -5.09 50.47
C THR A 250 -65.36 -6.23 50.52
N THR A 251 -65.31 -7.08 51.55
CA THR A 251 -66.20 -8.25 51.71
C THR A 251 -67.69 -7.89 51.90
N SER A 252 -68.01 -6.60 52.07
CA SER A 252 -69.36 -6.04 52.05
C SER A 252 -69.84 -5.59 50.66
N GLY A 253 -69.07 -5.84 49.60
CA GLY A 253 -69.37 -5.44 48.21
C GLY A 253 -68.96 -4.01 47.85
N SER A 254 -68.66 -3.17 48.83
CA SER A 254 -68.25 -1.77 48.65
C SER A 254 -66.85 -1.62 48.04
N VAL A 255 -66.75 -0.74 47.03
CA VAL A 255 -65.50 -0.37 46.35
C VAL A 255 -64.70 0.64 47.18
N GLN A 256 -63.45 0.31 47.50
CA GLN A 256 -62.48 1.16 48.14
C GLN A 256 -61.30 1.42 47.18
N CYS A 257 -60.99 2.69 46.93
CA CYS A 257 -59.86 3.10 46.10
C CYS A 257 -58.68 3.49 47.00
N THR A 258 -57.44 3.22 46.57
CA THR A 258 -56.22 3.58 47.33
C THR A 258 -55.13 4.08 46.38
N CYS A 259 -54.51 5.24 46.63
CA CYS A 259 -53.46 5.78 45.74
C CYS A 259 -52.24 4.85 45.65
N LEU A 260 -51.56 4.85 44.52
CA LEU A 260 -50.30 4.14 44.29
C LEU A 260 -49.11 4.86 44.97
N ASP A 261 -48.02 4.13 45.22
CA ASP A 261 -46.82 4.70 45.85
C ASP A 261 -46.25 5.89 45.05
N GLY A 262 -45.82 6.93 45.77
CA GLY A 262 -45.42 8.23 45.18
C GLY A 262 -46.59 9.20 44.92
N TYR A 263 -47.84 8.74 45.01
CA TYR A 263 -49.04 9.57 44.92
C TYR A 263 -49.78 9.63 46.27
N HIS A 264 -50.38 10.77 46.57
CA HIS A 264 -51.10 11.01 47.82
C HIS A 264 -52.50 11.55 47.54
N GLY A 265 -53.48 11.16 48.35
CA GLY A 265 -54.88 11.52 48.12
C GLY A 265 -55.86 10.51 48.74
N ASN A 266 -57.11 10.55 48.26
CA ASN A 266 -58.23 9.76 48.80
C ASN A 266 -58.56 8.50 47.97
N GLY A 267 -57.73 8.17 46.97
CA GLY A 267 -57.95 7.05 46.04
C GLY A 267 -58.89 7.36 44.87
N ARG A 268 -59.72 8.40 44.94
CA ARG A 268 -60.52 8.91 43.82
C ARG A 268 -59.84 10.10 43.13
N GLU A 269 -59.16 10.92 43.92
CA GLU A 269 -58.17 11.90 43.49
C GLU A 269 -56.84 11.55 44.16
N CYS A 270 -55.77 11.47 43.37
CA CYS A 270 -54.41 11.13 43.78
C CYS A 270 -53.43 12.01 43.01
N THR A 271 -52.61 12.80 43.70
CA THR A 271 -51.65 13.75 43.12
C THR A 271 -50.22 13.38 43.49
N GLN A 272 -49.28 13.73 42.61
CA GLN A 272 -47.85 13.53 42.82
C GLN A 272 -47.29 14.63 43.73
N ALA A 273 -46.34 14.29 44.61
CA ALA A 273 -45.72 15.25 45.54
C ALA A 273 -44.42 15.84 44.95
N GLU A 274 -44.44 17.13 44.59
CA GLU A 274 -43.25 17.88 44.17
C GLU A 274 -42.62 18.70 45.32
N ASP A 275 -41.35 19.07 45.16
CA ASP A 275 -40.58 20.01 46.01
C ASP A 275 -40.56 19.71 47.54
N THR A 276 -40.29 18.45 47.92
CA THR A 276 -39.95 18.05 49.30
C THR A 276 -38.50 17.58 49.42
N VAL A 277 -37.78 18.03 50.45
CA VAL A 277 -36.38 17.60 50.74
C VAL A 277 -36.28 16.93 52.11
N ILE A 278 -35.49 15.85 52.22
CA ILE A 278 -35.26 15.13 53.48
C ILE A 278 -34.34 15.98 54.39
N ARG A 279 -34.69 16.13 55.67
CA ARG A 279 -33.92 16.91 56.65
C ARG A 279 -32.50 16.34 56.85
N THR A 280 -31.51 17.22 57.03
CA THR A 280 -30.13 16.82 57.36
C THR A 280 -29.99 16.69 58.87
N CYS A 281 -29.33 15.63 59.36
CA CYS A 281 -29.14 15.37 60.79
C CYS A 281 -27.67 15.08 61.14
N LEU A 282 -27.16 15.67 62.23
CA LEU A 282 -25.83 15.38 62.77
C LEU A 282 -25.93 15.24 64.31
N LEU A 283 -25.35 14.16 64.86
CA LEU A 283 -25.31 13.87 66.30
C LEU A 283 -26.68 13.96 67.03
N GLY A 284 -27.78 13.64 66.31
CA GLY A 284 -29.14 13.62 66.87
C GLY A 284 -29.93 14.93 66.77
N VAL A 285 -29.32 16.00 66.25
CA VAL A 285 -30.01 17.26 65.92
C VAL A 285 -30.16 17.37 64.40
N CYS A 286 -31.29 17.89 63.92
CA CYS A 286 -31.59 18.02 62.49
C CYS A 286 -31.98 19.46 62.13
N TRP A 287 -31.88 19.82 60.85
CA TRP A 287 -32.34 21.09 60.30
C TRP A 287 -32.67 21.01 58.80
N CYS A 288 -33.41 22.00 58.30
CA CYS A 288 -33.69 22.22 56.87
C CYS A 288 -32.75 23.25 56.22
N PRO A 289 -32.54 23.20 54.89
CA PRO A 289 -31.81 24.24 54.15
C PRO A 289 -32.52 25.59 54.14
N SER A 290 -31.75 26.68 54.01
CA SER A 290 -32.28 28.05 53.91
C SER A 290 -33.29 28.20 52.76
N GLY A 291 -34.46 28.77 53.05
CA GLY A 291 -35.55 28.94 52.09
C GLY A 291 -36.59 27.80 52.10
N PHE A 292 -36.43 26.80 52.98
CA PHE A 292 -37.43 25.78 53.26
C PHE A 292 -37.89 25.82 54.73
N VAL A 293 -39.13 25.44 54.99
CA VAL A 293 -39.75 25.37 56.32
C VAL A 293 -39.89 23.90 56.74
N GLU A 294 -39.68 23.59 58.02
CA GLU A 294 -39.87 22.24 58.56
C GLU A 294 -41.35 21.84 58.60
N ASN A 295 -41.67 20.67 58.05
CA ASN A 295 -42.99 20.05 58.14
C ASN A 295 -42.86 18.54 58.41
N GLY A 296 -42.64 18.18 59.68
CA GLY A 296 -42.50 16.79 60.13
C GLY A 296 -41.07 16.23 59.97
N GLN A 297 -40.87 15.31 59.02
CA GLN A 297 -39.55 14.74 58.70
C GLN A 297 -38.90 15.36 57.45
N ILE A 298 -39.62 16.26 56.77
CA ILE A 298 -39.27 16.85 55.47
C ILE A 298 -39.36 18.38 55.49
N CYS A 299 -38.70 18.99 54.50
CA CYS A 299 -38.58 20.43 54.29
C CYS A 299 -39.39 20.83 53.05
N VAL A 300 -40.18 21.91 53.12
CA VAL A 300 -41.02 22.43 52.00
C VAL A 300 -40.75 23.90 51.70
N LYS A 301 -40.91 24.29 50.44
CA LYS A 301 -40.53 25.61 49.90
C LYS A 301 -41.74 26.53 49.71
N ASP A 302 -41.63 27.80 50.08
CA ASP A 302 -42.73 28.77 49.94
C ASP A 302 -42.56 29.67 48.70
N LYS A 303 -43.67 29.93 48.00
CA LYS A 303 -43.77 30.76 46.78
C LYS A 303 -45.19 31.34 46.62
N SER A 304 -45.54 32.34 47.42
CA SER A 304 -46.74 33.15 47.19
C SER A 304 -46.50 34.29 46.18
N ALA A 305 -47.46 34.47 45.26
CA ALA A 305 -47.68 35.65 44.39
C ALA A 305 -46.75 35.85 43.15
N SER A 306 -47.23 36.35 42.00
CA SER A 306 -48.62 36.45 41.46
C SER A 306 -48.65 37.03 40.03
N THR A 307 -49.49 36.47 39.13
CA THR A 307 -50.23 37.16 38.01
C THR A 307 -49.44 37.91 36.91
N SER A 308 -49.90 38.10 35.66
CA SER A 308 -51.15 37.73 34.95
C SER A 308 -50.96 37.83 33.41
N THR A 309 -51.75 37.06 32.64
CA THR A 309 -52.05 37.32 31.20
C THR A 309 -53.16 38.39 31.05
N PRO A 310 -53.39 39.01 29.87
CA PRO A 310 -54.33 38.43 28.86
C PRO A 310 -54.11 38.83 27.36
N ASP A 311 -54.67 38.01 26.44
CA ASP A 311 -55.60 38.32 25.29
C ASP A 311 -55.41 39.55 24.34
N THR A 312 -55.79 39.59 23.04
CA THR A 312 -56.30 38.60 22.04
C THR A 312 -56.38 39.21 20.59
N THR A 313 -56.29 38.36 19.55
CA THR A 313 -57.05 38.36 18.25
C THR A 313 -56.88 39.39 17.09
N THR A 314 -57.16 38.86 15.88
CA THR A 314 -57.73 39.46 14.63
C THR A 314 -56.82 40.15 13.58
N SER A 315 -57.37 40.34 12.37
CA SER A 315 -56.64 40.29 11.08
C SER A 315 -57.18 41.19 9.94
N SER A 316 -56.38 41.29 8.87
CA SER A 316 -56.72 41.62 7.45
C SER A 316 -56.99 43.08 6.99
N ASN A 317 -56.14 43.48 6.01
CA ASN A 317 -56.38 44.29 4.80
C ASN A 317 -56.84 45.77 4.88
N ASN A 318 -55.96 46.71 4.46
CA ASN A 318 -55.96 47.25 3.08
C ASN A 318 -54.80 48.24 2.82
N GLN A 319 -54.55 48.54 1.54
CA GLN A 319 -53.56 49.53 1.07
C GLN A 319 -54.23 50.89 0.83
N GLU A 320 -53.54 51.99 1.16
CA GLU A 320 -53.11 53.05 0.19
C GLU A 320 -52.34 54.18 0.90
N ASN A 321 -51.51 54.90 0.12
CA ASN A 321 -50.57 55.96 0.51
C ASN A 321 -50.91 56.75 1.80
N GLN A 322 -50.06 56.60 2.81
CA GLN A 322 -49.83 57.60 3.85
C GLN A 322 -48.34 57.94 3.90
N GLU A 323 -48.03 59.18 4.28
CA GLU A 323 -46.66 59.69 4.38
C GLU A 323 -45.83 58.79 5.31
N ALA A 324 -44.56 58.56 4.98
CA ALA A 324 -43.71 57.57 5.66
C ALA A 324 -43.65 57.84 7.17
N VAL A 325 -44.42 57.06 7.94
CA VAL A 325 -44.64 57.38 9.36
C VAL A 325 -43.36 57.14 10.13
N SER A 326 -42.76 58.24 10.58
CA SER A 326 -41.42 58.28 11.14
C SER A 326 -41.29 57.31 12.33
N CYS A 327 -40.20 56.54 12.33
CA CYS A 327 -40.11 55.33 13.14
C CYS A 327 -40.16 55.57 14.65
N ASN A 328 -39.81 56.78 15.08
CA ASN A 328 -39.91 57.26 16.46
C ASN A 328 -41.35 57.31 17.00
N THR A 329 -42.36 57.24 16.12
CA THR A 329 -43.78 57.36 16.48
C THR A 329 -44.50 56.01 16.54
N VAL A 330 -44.01 54.99 15.83
CA VAL A 330 -44.71 53.69 15.65
C VAL A 330 -43.84 52.46 15.91
N ASN A 331 -42.52 52.61 16.03
CA ASN A 331 -41.53 51.52 16.13
C ASN A 331 -41.72 50.44 15.04
N ASN A 332 -41.76 50.89 13.78
CA ASN A 332 -42.02 50.09 12.58
C ASN A 332 -40.75 49.54 11.90
N CYS A 333 -39.57 49.69 12.51
CA CYS A 333 -38.32 49.16 11.98
C CYS A 333 -38.28 47.63 12.04
N HIS A 334 -37.42 47.02 11.22
CA HIS A 334 -37.13 45.59 11.28
C HIS A 334 -36.60 45.18 12.67
N SER A 335 -36.79 43.92 13.08
CA SER A 335 -36.31 43.41 14.38
C SER A 335 -34.78 43.48 14.54
N GLN A 336 -34.06 43.60 13.42
CA GLN A 336 -32.62 43.85 13.34
C GLN A 336 -32.32 45.25 12.77
N ALA A 337 -33.10 46.26 13.16
CA ALA A 337 -32.88 47.66 12.84
C ALA A 337 -33.19 48.56 14.03
N GLN A 338 -32.58 49.75 14.04
CA GLN A 338 -32.81 50.80 15.02
C GLN A 338 -33.33 52.06 14.34
N CYS A 339 -34.25 52.77 15.00
CA CYS A 339 -34.76 54.06 14.55
C CYS A 339 -33.77 55.16 14.92
N VAL A 340 -33.23 55.88 13.93
CA VAL A 340 -32.19 56.89 14.13
C VAL A 340 -32.55 58.20 13.43
N TYR A 341 -32.11 59.33 13.98
CA TYR A 341 -32.29 60.65 13.38
C TYR A 341 -31.17 60.93 12.37
N VAL A 342 -31.53 61.21 11.12
CA VAL A 342 -30.59 61.50 10.04
C VAL A 342 -30.55 63.01 9.83
N GLU A 343 -29.51 63.67 10.35
CA GLU A 343 -29.38 65.14 10.33
C GLU A 343 -29.44 65.73 8.91
N ASP A 344 -28.81 65.06 7.92
CA ASP A 344 -28.82 65.48 6.50
C ASP A 344 -30.21 65.50 5.83
N ARG A 345 -31.24 64.92 6.47
CA ARG A 345 -32.63 64.85 5.96
C ARG A 345 -33.68 65.35 6.95
N GLU A 346 -33.27 65.80 8.14
CA GLU A 346 -34.14 66.23 9.24
C GLU A 346 -35.24 65.21 9.66
N ALA A 347 -35.03 63.91 9.42
CA ALA A 347 -36.03 62.85 9.61
C ALA A 347 -35.51 61.67 10.44
N TYR A 348 -36.41 60.94 11.12
CA TYR A 348 -36.05 59.63 11.68
C TYR A 348 -36.35 58.52 10.68
N GLU A 349 -35.30 57.81 10.28
CA GLU A 349 -35.32 56.67 9.37
C GLU A 349 -34.90 55.40 10.13
N CYS A 350 -35.33 54.24 9.64
CA CYS A 350 -34.85 52.96 10.17
C CYS A 350 -33.50 52.63 9.55
N GLN A 351 -32.49 52.33 10.38
CA GLN A 351 -31.19 51.86 9.92
C GLN A 351 -30.98 50.42 10.42
N CYS A 352 -30.61 49.51 9.52
CA CYS A 352 -30.28 48.14 9.88
C CYS A 352 -29.12 48.10 10.91
N ASN A 353 -29.20 47.16 11.85
CA ASN A 353 -28.16 46.94 12.85
C ASN A 353 -26.89 46.42 12.18
N ALA A 354 -25.73 46.64 12.81
CA ALA A 354 -24.44 46.18 12.28
C ALA A 354 -24.47 44.66 12.00
N GLY A 355 -24.15 44.28 10.76
CA GLY A 355 -24.28 42.92 10.24
C GLY A 355 -25.46 42.70 9.28
N PHE A 356 -26.34 43.69 9.08
CA PHE A 356 -27.49 43.59 8.18
C PHE A 356 -27.58 44.77 7.20
N GLU A 357 -28.07 44.52 5.98
CA GLU A 357 -28.32 45.49 4.91
C GLU A 357 -29.77 45.46 4.42
N GLY A 358 -30.22 46.57 3.85
CA GLY A 358 -31.58 46.75 3.37
C GLY A 358 -32.06 48.17 3.60
N ASP A 359 -33.38 48.37 3.61
CA ASP A 359 -34.03 49.68 3.74
C ASP A 359 -34.46 50.03 5.19
N GLY A 360 -34.05 49.21 6.17
CA GLY A 360 -34.40 49.38 7.58
C GLY A 360 -35.78 48.82 7.98
N LEU A 361 -36.66 48.57 7.02
CA LEU A 361 -37.96 47.90 7.18
C LEU A 361 -37.85 46.42 6.80
N GLN A 362 -36.98 46.11 5.84
CA GLN A 362 -36.39 44.82 5.55
C GLN A 362 -34.88 44.93 5.77
N CYS A 363 -34.31 44.02 6.56
CA CYS A 363 -32.87 43.92 6.75
C CYS A 363 -32.44 42.45 6.61
N SER A 364 -31.86 42.11 5.45
CA SER A 364 -31.16 40.86 5.20
C SER A 364 -29.77 40.88 5.84
N GLN A 365 -29.22 39.72 6.19
CA GLN A 365 -27.85 39.65 6.72
C GLN A 365 -26.84 40.01 5.62
N ILE A 366 -25.82 40.80 5.95
CA ILE A 366 -24.69 41.06 5.03
C ILE A 366 -23.82 39.80 5.01
N GLU A 367 -23.96 39.00 3.97
CA GLU A 367 -23.07 37.87 3.69
C GLU A 367 -21.78 38.36 3.02
N SER A 368 -21.03 39.15 3.80
CA SER A 368 -19.67 39.58 3.49
C SER A 368 -18.74 38.37 3.38
N CYS A 369 -17.61 38.52 2.68
CA CYS A 369 -16.60 37.47 2.61
C CYS A 369 -16.01 37.12 4.00
N ASN A 370 -16.17 37.97 5.02
CA ASN A 370 -15.80 37.66 6.41
C ASN A 370 -16.81 36.76 7.16
N THR A 371 -18.05 36.61 6.68
CA THR A 371 -19.11 35.78 7.28
C THR A 371 -19.38 34.50 6.50
N VAL A 372 -19.21 34.49 5.16
CA VAL A 372 -19.57 33.34 4.30
C VAL A 372 -18.43 32.87 3.38
N ASN A 373 -17.30 33.60 3.33
CA ASN A 373 -16.07 33.24 2.60
C ASN A 373 -16.27 32.81 1.13
N ASN A 374 -16.54 33.78 0.27
CA ASN A 374 -16.89 33.60 -1.15
C ASN A 374 -15.84 34.11 -2.17
N CYS A 375 -14.58 34.28 -1.75
CA CYS A 375 -13.46 34.66 -2.65
C CYS A 375 -12.90 33.46 -3.43
N HIS A 376 -12.08 33.72 -4.46
CA HIS A 376 -11.35 32.67 -5.19
C HIS A 376 -10.37 31.90 -4.27
N ALA A 377 -10.08 30.63 -4.59
CA ALA A 377 -9.11 29.83 -3.84
C ALA A 377 -7.67 30.39 -3.82
N GLN A 378 -7.36 31.32 -4.75
CA GLN A 378 -6.10 32.08 -4.80
C GLN A 378 -6.30 33.59 -4.63
N ALA A 379 -7.34 33.98 -3.87
CA ALA A 379 -7.59 35.36 -3.47
C ALA A 379 -7.97 35.44 -1.98
N GLN A 380 -7.83 36.63 -1.39
CA GLN A 380 -8.08 36.87 0.03
C GLN A 380 -9.12 37.96 0.25
N CYS A 381 -10.00 37.74 1.24
CA CYS A 381 -10.97 38.70 1.73
C CYS A 381 -10.27 39.76 2.61
N ILE A 382 -10.14 40.99 2.13
CA ILE A 382 -9.39 42.07 2.80
C ILE A 382 -10.29 43.29 3.09
N TYR A 383 -10.09 43.91 4.26
CA TYR A 383 -10.87 45.10 4.66
C TYR A 383 -10.34 46.37 3.98
N VAL A 384 -11.10 46.92 3.03
CA VAL A 384 -10.75 48.13 2.29
C VAL A 384 -11.23 49.35 3.08
N GLY A 385 -10.38 49.84 3.99
CA GLY A 385 -10.69 50.96 4.89
C GLY A 385 -11.08 52.28 4.19
N ALA A 386 -10.84 52.43 2.88
CA ALA A 386 -11.32 53.57 2.08
C ALA A 386 -12.81 53.48 1.69
N ARG A 387 -13.45 52.33 1.85
CA ARG A 387 -14.87 52.07 1.59
C ARG A 387 -15.64 51.51 2.80
N GLY A 388 -14.93 51.02 3.82
CA GLY A 388 -15.55 50.45 5.03
C GLY A 388 -16.13 49.04 4.84
N ALA A 389 -15.70 48.32 3.79
CA ALA A 389 -16.20 47.01 3.41
C ALA A 389 -15.04 46.02 3.18
N TYR A 390 -15.36 44.73 3.13
CA TYR A 390 -14.41 43.67 2.77
C TYR A 390 -14.55 43.31 1.29
N GLU A 391 -13.43 43.22 0.57
CA GLU A 391 -13.35 42.91 -0.87
C GLU A 391 -12.32 41.79 -1.12
N CYS A 392 -12.46 41.03 -2.21
CA CYS A 392 -11.53 39.95 -2.57
C CYS A 392 -10.36 40.45 -3.44
N HIS A 393 -9.14 39.94 -3.25
CA HIS A 393 -7.95 40.32 -4.04
C HIS A 393 -7.01 39.13 -4.30
N CYS A 394 -6.46 39.01 -5.53
CA CYS A 394 -5.57 37.89 -5.92
C CYS A 394 -4.24 37.86 -5.14
N ASN A 395 -3.69 36.66 -4.98
CA ASN A 395 -2.39 36.42 -4.36
C ASN A 395 -1.20 36.77 -5.29
N ALA A 396 -0.03 37.03 -4.71
CA ALA A 396 1.23 37.18 -5.46
C ALA A 396 1.57 35.93 -6.27
N GLY A 397 2.30 36.11 -7.37
CA GLY A 397 2.52 35.08 -8.40
C GLY A 397 1.40 35.01 -9.44
N PHE A 398 0.23 35.61 -9.16
CA PHE A 398 -0.94 35.58 -10.04
C PHE A 398 -1.52 36.98 -10.34
N GLU A 399 -2.03 37.20 -11.55
CA GLU A 399 -2.85 38.39 -11.88
C GLU A 399 -4.33 38.02 -12.10
N GLY A 400 -5.25 38.94 -11.79
CA GLY A 400 -6.70 38.66 -11.84
C GLY A 400 -7.59 39.67 -11.12
N ASP A 401 -8.88 39.33 -10.94
CA ASP A 401 -9.94 40.22 -10.43
C ASP A 401 -10.33 40.01 -8.96
N GLY A 402 -9.65 39.10 -8.24
CA GLY A 402 -9.99 38.68 -6.88
C GLY A 402 -11.05 37.58 -6.81
N PHE A 403 -11.68 37.24 -7.93
CA PHE A 403 -12.54 36.07 -8.08
C PHE A 403 -11.94 35.00 -9.05
N ASN A 404 -10.85 35.30 -9.80
CA ASN A 404 -10.10 34.40 -10.71
C ASN A 404 -8.61 34.89 -10.91
N CYS A 405 -7.56 34.03 -11.05
CA CYS A 405 -6.11 34.43 -11.19
C CYS A 405 -5.15 33.42 -11.99
N PHE A 406 -3.92 33.76 -12.52
CA PHE A 406 -3.00 32.88 -13.38
C PHE A 406 -1.43 33.20 -13.49
N GLU A 407 -0.53 32.33 -14.09
CA GLU A 407 0.93 31.99 -13.75
C GLU A 407 2.08 31.89 -14.88
N ILE A 408 3.40 31.53 -14.62
CA ILE A 408 4.64 31.55 -15.55
C ILE A 408 5.90 30.58 -15.23
N GLU A 409 6.94 30.40 -16.12
CA GLU A 409 8.22 29.52 -16.02
C GLU A 409 9.58 30.14 -16.61
N MET A 410 10.82 29.58 -16.88
CA MET A 410 11.58 28.24 -16.91
C MET A 410 13.19 28.38 -17.00
N SER A 411 14.05 27.30 -17.18
CA SER A 411 15.59 27.32 -17.20
C SER A 411 16.38 26.18 -18.02
N CYS A 412 17.74 25.98 -17.91
CA CYS A 412 18.61 25.05 -18.75
C CYS A 412 19.48 23.91 -18.12
N LEU A 413 19.93 23.97 -16.85
CA LEU A 413 20.55 22.79 -16.18
C LEU A 413 19.56 21.61 -16.12
N ASP A 414 18.28 21.95 -16.31
CA ASP A 414 17.08 21.13 -16.39
C ASP A 414 16.92 20.33 -17.70
N SER A 415 17.73 20.55 -18.74
CA SER A 415 17.44 20.00 -20.10
C SER A 415 18.57 19.28 -20.86
N GLY A 416 19.77 19.12 -20.28
CA GLY A 416 20.74 18.09 -20.73
C GLY A 416 21.28 18.22 -22.17
N ILE A 417 21.58 19.45 -22.62
CA ILE A 417 21.82 19.80 -24.03
C ILE A 417 23.26 19.59 -24.57
N CYS A 418 24.16 18.91 -23.84
CA CYS A 418 25.55 18.68 -24.27
C CYS A 418 25.72 17.53 -25.28
N HIS A 419 26.91 17.41 -25.91
CA HIS A 419 27.22 16.28 -26.78
C HIS A 419 27.35 14.95 -26.02
N LEU A 420 27.13 13.82 -26.70
CA LEU A 420 27.26 12.47 -26.12
C LEU A 420 28.69 12.08 -25.68
N TYR A 421 29.68 12.88 -26.07
CA TYR A 421 31.09 12.75 -25.68
C TYR A 421 31.61 14.09 -25.13
N ALA A 422 30.76 14.76 -24.35
CA ALA A 422 31.08 15.98 -23.63
C ALA A 422 30.38 16.03 -22.26
N THR A 423 31.17 16.32 -21.23
CA THR A 423 30.69 16.53 -19.87
C THR A 423 30.23 17.98 -19.67
N CYS A 424 29.11 18.17 -18.96
CA CYS A 424 28.68 19.49 -18.50
C CYS A 424 29.41 19.86 -17.20
N VAL A 425 30.02 21.04 -17.16
CA VAL A 425 30.69 21.61 -15.99
C VAL A 425 30.06 22.96 -15.64
N VAL A 426 30.00 23.27 -14.35
CA VAL A 426 29.50 24.56 -13.84
C VAL A 426 30.71 25.49 -13.68
N GLU A 427 30.59 26.73 -14.14
CA GLU A 427 31.62 27.75 -13.90
C GLU A 427 31.41 28.38 -12.50
N ASP A 428 32.37 28.15 -11.59
CA ASP A 428 32.22 28.22 -10.12
C ASP A 428 31.66 29.55 -9.54
N ASP A 429 31.68 30.66 -10.28
CA ASP A 429 31.19 31.97 -9.86
C ASP A 429 29.77 32.32 -10.37
N SER A 430 29.08 31.46 -11.14
CA SER A 430 27.82 31.85 -11.83
C SER A 430 26.67 30.83 -11.92
N GLU A 431 26.84 29.60 -11.42
CA GLU A 431 25.83 28.51 -11.46
C GLU A 431 25.25 28.18 -12.86
N LYS A 432 25.91 28.61 -13.95
CA LYS A 432 25.56 28.20 -15.32
C LYS A 432 26.41 27.04 -15.79
N GLY A 433 25.74 25.99 -16.29
CA GLY A 433 26.39 24.85 -16.92
C GLY A 433 26.84 25.15 -18.36
N ILE A 434 28.06 24.73 -18.69
CA ILE A 434 28.64 24.76 -20.04
C ILE A 434 29.22 23.37 -20.39
N CYS A 435 29.38 23.04 -21.67
CA CYS A 435 29.77 21.69 -22.12
C CYS A 435 31.24 21.66 -22.59
N ILE A 436 31.98 20.58 -22.30
CA ILE A 436 33.39 20.38 -22.72
C ILE A 436 33.61 18.92 -23.13
N CYS A 437 34.30 18.65 -24.25
CA CYS A 437 34.54 17.28 -24.75
C CYS A 437 35.40 16.40 -23.83
N ASP A 438 35.14 15.09 -23.84
CA ASP A 438 35.83 14.10 -22.99
C ASP A 438 37.16 13.58 -23.59
N GLU A 439 38.03 12.94 -22.79
CA GLU A 439 39.34 12.44 -23.25
C GLU A 439 39.24 11.42 -24.42
N GLY A 440 40.18 11.53 -25.36
CA GLY A 440 40.16 10.75 -26.61
C GLY A 440 39.21 11.31 -27.69
N TYR A 441 38.56 12.44 -27.41
CA TYR A 441 37.73 13.18 -28.34
C TYR A 441 38.14 14.67 -28.36
N GLN A 442 37.86 15.39 -29.46
CA GLN A 442 37.99 16.86 -29.50
C GLN A 442 36.82 17.53 -30.21
N GLY A 443 36.57 18.80 -29.88
CA GLY A 443 35.39 19.54 -30.34
C GLY A 443 35.07 20.78 -29.48
N ASP A 444 33.82 21.23 -29.50
CA ASP A 444 33.33 22.45 -28.83
C ASP A 444 32.39 22.20 -27.63
N GLY A 445 32.26 20.94 -27.20
CA GLY A 445 31.36 20.52 -26.12
C GLY A 445 29.90 20.25 -26.56
N PHE A 446 29.48 20.78 -27.71
CA PHE A 446 28.19 20.48 -28.34
C PHE A 446 28.33 19.54 -29.55
N THR A 447 29.54 19.42 -30.11
CA THR A 447 29.94 18.39 -31.09
C THR A 447 31.37 17.92 -30.81
N CYS A 448 31.62 16.61 -30.71
CA CYS A 448 32.95 16.03 -30.43
C CYS A 448 33.21 14.72 -31.23
N TYR A 449 34.44 14.47 -31.68
CA TYR A 449 34.80 13.31 -32.55
C TYR A 449 36.04 12.53 -32.08
N ARG A 450 36.11 11.23 -32.46
CA ARG A 450 37.03 10.19 -31.92
C ARG A 450 38.47 10.20 -32.46
N THR A 451 39.34 9.47 -31.77
CA THR A 451 40.70 9.05 -32.19
C THR A 451 40.80 7.51 -32.39
N ASP A 452 41.82 7.04 -33.14
CA ASP A 452 42.07 5.64 -33.56
C ASP A 452 42.40 4.65 -32.40
N MET A 453 42.41 3.33 -32.70
CA MET A 453 42.59 2.27 -31.68
C MET A 453 44.04 1.78 -31.49
N CYS A 454 44.90 1.93 -32.50
CA CYS A 454 46.36 1.90 -32.36
C CYS A 454 46.94 3.00 -33.26
N THR A 455 48.13 3.49 -32.96
CA THR A 455 48.78 4.60 -33.68
C THR A 455 50.09 4.19 -34.33
N GLU A 456 50.91 3.40 -33.62
CA GLU A 456 52.21 2.88 -34.06
C GLU A 456 52.37 1.39 -33.71
N ASP A 457 53.19 0.65 -34.47
CA ASP A 457 53.28 -0.82 -34.40
C ASP A 457 53.67 -1.38 -33.02
N VAL A 458 54.43 -0.60 -32.24
CA VAL A 458 54.91 -0.97 -30.89
C VAL A 458 53.75 -1.25 -29.92
N GLU A 459 52.56 -0.72 -30.19
CA GLU A 459 51.36 -0.90 -29.35
C GLU A 459 50.70 -2.29 -29.55
N CYS A 460 51.10 -3.05 -30.58
CA CYS A 460 50.46 -4.31 -30.97
C CYS A 460 51.10 -5.59 -30.40
N GLY A 461 52.32 -5.52 -29.85
CA GLY A 461 53.05 -6.67 -29.31
C GLY A 461 53.93 -7.42 -30.32
N ASP A 462 54.67 -8.43 -29.85
CA ASP A 462 55.66 -9.14 -30.67
C ASP A 462 55.02 -9.95 -31.82
N ASN A 463 55.50 -9.71 -33.04
CA ASN A 463 55.00 -10.27 -34.31
C ASN A 463 53.59 -9.76 -34.72
N ALA A 464 53.29 -8.49 -34.45
CA ALA A 464 52.09 -7.79 -34.92
C ALA A 464 52.39 -6.34 -35.34
N ALA A 465 51.57 -5.79 -36.25
CA ALA A 465 51.69 -4.43 -36.79
C ALA A 465 50.35 -3.68 -36.75
N CYS A 466 50.40 -2.35 -36.69
CA CYS A 466 49.23 -1.46 -36.57
C CYS A 466 48.77 -0.97 -37.95
N LEU A 467 47.87 -1.75 -38.58
CA LEU A 467 47.42 -1.56 -39.96
C LEU A 467 46.00 -1.00 -40.03
N TRP A 468 45.65 -0.39 -41.17
CA TRP A 468 44.30 0.13 -41.40
C TRP A 468 43.38 -0.99 -41.91
N SER A 469 42.31 -1.27 -41.18
CA SER A 469 41.29 -2.24 -41.59
C SER A 469 40.20 -1.55 -42.41
N ASP A 470 40.08 -1.92 -43.69
CA ASP A 470 39.05 -1.39 -44.58
C ASP A 470 37.62 -1.85 -44.23
N ASP A 471 37.47 -2.99 -43.54
CA ASP A 471 36.17 -3.53 -43.09
C ASP A 471 35.64 -2.81 -41.83
N THR A 472 36.52 -2.30 -40.96
CA THR A 472 36.13 -1.59 -39.72
C THR A 472 36.41 -0.07 -39.75
N GLN A 473 37.09 0.41 -40.79
CA GLN A 473 37.47 1.82 -41.04
C GLN A 473 38.16 2.50 -39.86
N ARG A 474 39.18 1.83 -39.33
CA ARG A 474 40.09 2.34 -38.28
C ARG A 474 41.41 1.57 -38.30
N LYS A 475 42.42 2.07 -37.59
CA LYS A 475 43.63 1.28 -37.32
C LYS A 475 43.38 0.17 -36.29
N GLU A 476 43.87 -1.04 -36.58
CA GLU A 476 43.83 -2.24 -35.72
C GLU A 476 45.16 -3.02 -35.80
N CYS A 477 45.38 -3.94 -34.85
CA CYS A 477 46.59 -4.77 -34.81
C CYS A 477 46.39 -6.09 -35.56
N GLU A 478 47.25 -6.38 -36.55
CA GLU A 478 47.25 -7.61 -37.34
C GLU A 478 48.57 -8.38 -37.14
N CYS A 479 48.53 -9.73 -37.15
CA CYS A 479 49.73 -10.56 -36.95
C CYS A 479 50.63 -10.60 -38.20
N ASP A 480 51.94 -10.71 -37.97
CA ASP A 480 52.93 -10.87 -39.06
C ASP A 480 52.72 -12.18 -39.86
N PRO A 481 53.04 -12.19 -41.17
CA PRO A 481 52.84 -13.36 -42.03
C PRO A 481 53.53 -14.64 -41.54
N GLY A 482 52.72 -15.62 -41.13
CA GLY A 482 53.18 -16.90 -40.55
C GLY A 482 52.76 -17.10 -39.08
N TYR A 483 52.17 -16.08 -38.47
CA TYR A 483 51.54 -16.14 -37.15
C TYR A 483 50.02 -16.01 -37.26
N VAL A 484 49.29 -16.63 -36.33
CA VAL A 484 47.83 -16.55 -36.20
C VAL A 484 47.49 -16.00 -34.83
N MET A 485 46.47 -15.14 -34.73
CA MET A 485 46.08 -14.54 -33.46
C MET A 485 45.24 -15.52 -32.63
N ASP A 486 45.76 -15.93 -31.48
CA ASP A 486 45.03 -16.68 -30.46
C ASP A 486 45.04 -15.93 -29.13
N TYR A 487 43.88 -15.75 -28.50
CA TYR A 487 43.67 -14.95 -27.28
C TYR A 487 44.48 -13.62 -27.17
N LYS A 488 44.59 -12.88 -28.30
CA LYS A 488 45.36 -11.63 -28.48
C LYS A 488 46.90 -11.80 -28.48
N ILE A 489 47.42 -12.98 -28.82
CA ILE A 489 48.85 -13.24 -28.98
C ILE A 489 49.06 -13.87 -30.36
N CYS A 490 50.06 -13.39 -31.11
CA CYS A 490 50.39 -13.94 -32.42
C CYS A 490 51.27 -15.20 -32.27
N ILE A 491 50.70 -16.38 -32.50
CA ILE A 491 51.38 -17.68 -32.35
C ILE A 491 51.77 -18.29 -33.71
N LYS A 492 52.98 -18.86 -33.80
CA LYS A 492 53.51 -19.46 -35.03
C LYS A 492 52.94 -20.86 -35.23
N GLN A 493 52.38 -21.14 -36.41
CA GLN A 493 51.76 -22.45 -36.70
C GLN A 493 52.60 -23.27 -37.71
N GLY A 494 52.84 -24.56 -37.42
CA GLY A 494 53.51 -25.48 -38.35
C GLY A 494 53.68 -26.90 -37.79
N CYS A 495 53.69 -27.91 -38.69
CA CYS A 495 54.03 -29.31 -38.37
C CYS A 495 55.54 -29.47 -38.09
N GLU A 496 56.01 -29.03 -36.92
CA GLU A 496 57.42 -29.28 -36.51
C GLU A 496 57.57 -30.62 -35.75
N GLU A 497 56.54 -31.10 -35.05
CA GLU A 497 56.43 -32.47 -34.50
C GLU A 497 55.00 -33.03 -34.72
N CYS A 498 54.89 -34.28 -35.18
CA CYS A 498 53.65 -35.09 -35.23
C CYS A 498 53.96 -36.48 -34.63
N HIS A 499 52.94 -37.21 -34.19
CA HIS A 499 53.10 -38.60 -33.72
C HIS A 499 53.76 -39.50 -34.79
N GLU A 500 54.58 -40.48 -34.40
CA GLU A 500 55.37 -41.30 -35.36
C GLU A 500 54.49 -42.02 -36.41
N GLU A 501 53.30 -42.44 -35.98
CA GLU A 501 52.29 -43.08 -36.83
C GLU A 501 51.24 -42.12 -37.40
N ALA A 502 51.59 -40.84 -37.54
CA ALA A 502 50.83 -39.83 -38.27
C ALA A 502 51.59 -39.30 -39.51
N GLU A 503 50.86 -38.63 -40.39
CA GLU A 503 51.38 -37.87 -41.52
C GLU A 503 50.82 -36.44 -41.51
N CYS A 504 51.69 -35.45 -41.72
CA CYS A 504 51.25 -34.06 -41.86
C CYS A 504 50.70 -33.86 -43.28
N VAL A 505 49.41 -33.55 -43.38
CA VAL A 505 48.67 -33.33 -44.63
C VAL A 505 48.08 -31.92 -44.65
N THR A 506 47.98 -31.31 -45.83
CA THR A 506 47.31 -30.01 -45.98
C THR A 506 45.79 -30.22 -45.95
N ASN A 507 45.10 -29.56 -45.02
CA ASN A 507 43.64 -29.62 -44.93
C ASN A 507 43.01 -28.94 -46.18
N PRO A 508 42.20 -29.65 -46.99
CA PRO A 508 41.67 -29.11 -48.23
C PRO A 508 40.58 -28.03 -48.05
N ALA A 509 40.08 -27.81 -46.82
CA ALA A 509 39.11 -26.77 -46.50
C ALA A 509 39.74 -25.47 -45.99
N THR A 510 40.92 -25.53 -45.36
CA THR A 510 41.59 -24.35 -44.74
C THR A 510 42.95 -24.01 -45.35
N GLY A 511 43.55 -24.91 -46.15
CA GLY A 511 44.89 -24.73 -46.72
C GLY A 511 46.04 -24.86 -45.72
N LEU A 512 45.75 -25.14 -44.44
CA LEU A 512 46.74 -25.26 -43.37
C LEU A 512 47.24 -26.71 -43.20
N PRO A 513 48.49 -26.91 -42.76
CA PRO A 513 49.03 -28.24 -42.45
C PRO A 513 48.49 -28.78 -41.11
N GLN A 514 48.11 -30.07 -41.08
CA GLN A 514 47.61 -30.77 -39.89
C GLN A 514 48.16 -32.22 -39.84
N CYS A 515 48.45 -32.74 -38.64
CA CYS A 515 48.80 -34.16 -38.45
C CYS A 515 47.55 -35.04 -38.55
N VAL A 516 47.63 -36.20 -39.20
CA VAL A 516 46.54 -37.20 -39.29
C VAL A 516 47.12 -38.61 -39.16
N CYS A 517 46.51 -39.48 -38.34
CA CYS A 517 46.96 -40.87 -38.16
C CYS A 517 46.95 -41.68 -39.47
N ARG A 518 47.93 -42.57 -39.65
CA ARG A 518 48.03 -43.46 -40.81
C ARG A 518 46.86 -44.44 -40.89
N SER A 519 46.54 -44.87 -42.12
CA SER A 519 45.39 -45.73 -42.42
C SER A 519 45.34 -47.03 -41.60
N GLY A 520 44.28 -47.21 -40.81
CA GLY A 520 44.08 -48.32 -39.88
C GLY A 520 44.12 -47.91 -38.40
N LEU A 521 44.67 -46.73 -38.10
CA LEU A 521 44.77 -46.15 -36.76
C LEU A 521 43.75 -45.03 -36.57
N VAL A 522 43.38 -44.76 -35.32
CA VAL A 522 42.51 -43.66 -34.87
C VAL A 522 43.15 -42.99 -33.65
N GLY A 523 43.07 -41.68 -33.57
CA GLY A 523 43.68 -40.86 -32.52
C GLY A 523 43.71 -39.38 -32.94
N ASP A 524 44.47 -38.56 -32.22
CA ASP A 524 44.58 -37.11 -32.50
C ASP A 524 45.67 -36.75 -33.51
N GLY A 525 46.60 -37.68 -33.80
CA GLY A 525 47.73 -37.46 -34.71
C GLY A 525 48.92 -36.70 -34.12
N ILE A 526 48.85 -36.29 -32.85
CA ILE A 526 49.86 -35.47 -32.16
C ILE A 526 50.44 -36.23 -30.97
N GLU A 527 49.61 -36.72 -30.05
CA GLU A 527 50.04 -37.53 -28.90
C GLU A 527 49.67 -39.02 -29.05
N GLU A 528 48.59 -39.37 -29.76
CA GLU A 528 48.13 -40.76 -29.87
C GLU A 528 47.61 -41.15 -31.27
N CYS A 529 47.94 -42.38 -31.71
CA CYS A 529 47.33 -43.09 -32.85
C CYS A 529 47.30 -44.59 -32.55
N VAL A 530 46.12 -45.18 -32.33
CA VAL A 530 45.94 -46.59 -31.92
C VAL A 530 45.09 -47.40 -32.91
N GLU A 531 45.27 -48.72 -32.95
CA GLU A 531 44.46 -49.61 -33.81
C GLU A 531 42.96 -49.52 -33.48
N GLN A 532 42.10 -49.56 -34.51
CA GLN A 532 40.65 -49.53 -34.29
C GLN A 532 40.17 -50.69 -33.41
N PRO A 533 39.50 -50.42 -32.26
CA PRO A 533 39.01 -51.49 -31.39
C PRO A 533 37.91 -52.30 -32.09
N LEU A 534 38.08 -53.63 -32.11
CA LEU A 534 37.14 -54.55 -32.74
C LEU A 534 35.76 -54.51 -32.07
N GLY A 535 34.72 -54.19 -32.84
CA GLY A 535 33.34 -54.13 -32.36
C GLY A 535 32.76 -55.49 -31.97
N CYS A 536 31.60 -55.46 -31.30
CA CYS A 536 30.92 -56.68 -30.83
C CYS A 536 30.50 -57.64 -31.96
N ASN A 537 30.46 -57.17 -33.21
CA ASN A 537 30.19 -57.97 -34.41
C ASN A 537 31.33 -58.97 -34.73
N VAL A 538 32.54 -58.72 -34.24
CA VAL A 538 33.70 -59.61 -34.37
C VAL A 538 33.93 -60.40 -33.07
N LEU A 539 33.80 -59.73 -31.92
CA LEU A 539 34.10 -60.34 -30.61
C LEU A 539 32.95 -61.16 -30.00
N ALA A 540 31.70 -60.98 -30.45
CA ALA A 540 30.51 -61.71 -30.01
C ALA A 540 30.31 -61.78 -28.47
N ASN A 541 30.71 -60.72 -27.77
CA ASN A 541 30.98 -60.70 -26.33
C ASN A 541 29.92 -59.95 -25.48
N CYS A 542 28.73 -59.68 -26.02
CA CYS A 542 27.64 -59.02 -25.29
C CYS A 542 27.00 -59.93 -24.22
N ALA A 543 26.30 -59.33 -23.25
CA ALA A 543 25.50 -60.05 -22.27
C ALA A 543 24.41 -60.94 -22.94
N PRO A 544 23.95 -62.04 -22.30
CA PRO A 544 22.84 -62.84 -22.81
C PRO A 544 21.55 -62.02 -23.01
N GLU A 545 21.33 -61.05 -22.13
CA GLU A 545 20.22 -60.10 -22.13
C GLU A 545 20.47 -58.87 -23.03
N ALA A 546 21.51 -58.89 -23.87
CA ALA A 546 21.88 -57.84 -24.81
C ALA A 546 21.80 -58.29 -26.28
N GLU A 547 22.00 -57.33 -27.18
CA GLU A 547 22.18 -57.50 -28.62
C GLU A 547 23.30 -56.59 -29.13
N CYS A 548 23.95 -56.97 -30.24
CA CYS A 548 25.04 -56.19 -30.84
C CYS A 548 24.49 -55.33 -31.98
N VAL A 549 24.63 -54.01 -31.89
CA VAL A 549 24.04 -53.03 -32.81
C VAL A 549 25.11 -52.12 -33.43
N TYR A 550 24.87 -51.69 -34.66
CA TYR A 550 25.70 -50.70 -35.35
C TYR A 550 25.19 -49.29 -35.05
N VAL A 551 26.10 -48.35 -34.76
CA VAL A 551 25.75 -46.98 -34.36
C VAL A 551 26.50 -45.95 -35.21
N SER A 552 25.73 -45.00 -35.76
CA SER A 552 26.21 -43.77 -36.38
C SER A 552 25.93 -42.58 -35.45
N PRO A 553 26.86 -41.62 -35.25
CA PRO A 553 28.00 -41.32 -36.12
C PRO A 553 29.25 -42.18 -35.89
N ASP A 554 29.35 -42.84 -34.74
CA ASP A 554 30.55 -43.48 -34.17
C ASP A 554 31.22 -44.59 -35.02
N ALA A 555 30.65 -44.94 -36.18
CA ALA A 555 31.15 -45.93 -37.14
C ALA A 555 31.46 -47.33 -36.56
N GLY A 556 30.83 -47.70 -35.45
CA GLY A 556 31.18 -48.88 -34.66
C GLY A 556 30.00 -49.79 -34.31
N TYR A 557 30.32 -51.02 -33.87
CA TYR A 557 29.37 -51.99 -33.33
C TYR A 557 29.51 -52.11 -31.81
N ARG A 558 28.45 -51.79 -31.05
CA ARG A 558 28.43 -51.86 -29.58
C ARG A 558 27.28 -52.71 -29.05
N CYS A 559 27.43 -53.24 -27.84
CA CYS A 559 26.40 -54.01 -27.17
C CYS A 559 25.34 -53.08 -26.57
N GLN A 560 24.06 -53.46 -26.67
CA GLN A 560 22.91 -52.75 -26.11
C GLN A 560 22.01 -53.74 -25.36
N CYS A 561 21.57 -53.40 -24.14
CA CYS A 561 20.65 -54.25 -23.38
C CYS A 561 19.27 -54.31 -24.06
N ARG A 562 18.62 -55.48 -24.03
CA ARG A 562 17.28 -55.71 -24.58
C ARG A 562 16.22 -55.04 -23.71
N THR A 563 15.08 -54.72 -24.31
CA THR A 563 13.92 -54.10 -23.65
C THR A 563 13.56 -54.77 -22.31
N GLY A 564 13.60 -54.00 -21.22
CA GLY A 564 13.38 -54.48 -19.85
C GLY A 564 14.66 -54.71 -19.03
N TYR A 565 15.83 -54.51 -19.62
CA TYR A 565 17.13 -54.55 -18.95
C TYR A 565 17.93 -53.25 -19.20
N GLU A 566 18.69 -52.83 -18.18
CA GLU A 566 19.54 -51.64 -18.20
C GLU A 566 21.01 -52.01 -17.90
N GLY A 567 21.96 -51.23 -18.43
CA GLY A 567 23.39 -51.49 -18.25
C GLY A 567 24.22 -51.13 -19.47
N ASN A 568 25.48 -51.58 -19.49
CA ASN A 568 26.47 -51.21 -20.52
C ASN A 568 26.53 -52.22 -21.70
N GLY A 569 25.57 -53.13 -21.80
CA GLY A 569 25.53 -54.18 -22.83
C GLY A 569 26.44 -55.39 -22.57
N PHE A 570 27.38 -55.29 -21.62
CA PHE A 570 28.23 -56.38 -21.13
C PHE A 570 27.77 -56.92 -19.77
N GLU A 571 27.28 -56.02 -18.90
CA GLU A 571 26.33 -56.32 -17.84
C GLU A 571 24.98 -55.69 -18.19
N CYS A 572 23.90 -56.47 -18.03
CA CYS A 572 22.52 -56.00 -18.17
C CYS A 572 21.72 -56.51 -16.97
N ARG A 573 21.04 -55.59 -16.25
CA ARG A 573 20.29 -55.86 -15.02
C ARG A 573 18.81 -55.60 -15.27
N ARG A 574 17.93 -56.39 -14.68
CA ARG A 574 16.48 -56.29 -14.91
C ARG A 574 15.93 -55.02 -14.25
N VAL A 575 15.26 -54.17 -15.02
CA VAL A 575 14.60 -52.97 -14.50
C VAL A 575 13.44 -53.38 -13.58
N ILE A 576 13.48 -52.94 -12.33
CA ILE A 576 12.38 -53.06 -11.36
C ILE A 576 11.61 -51.75 -11.37
N ASN A 577 10.27 -51.82 -11.33
CA ASN A 577 9.40 -50.65 -11.42
C ASN A 577 8.12 -50.83 -10.58
N CYS A 578 7.36 -49.75 -10.40
CA CYS A 578 6.22 -49.71 -9.48
C CYS A 578 5.06 -50.66 -9.81
N LEU A 579 5.04 -51.24 -11.03
CA LEU A 579 4.06 -52.27 -11.42
C LEU A 579 4.42 -53.63 -10.82
N ASN A 580 5.72 -53.93 -10.74
CA ASN A 580 6.25 -55.20 -10.24
C ASN A 580 6.50 -55.17 -8.72
N ASP A 581 6.85 -54.01 -8.16
CA ASP A 581 6.96 -53.82 -6.71
C ASP A 581 6.19 -52.56 -6.26
N ARG A 582 5.15 -52.77 -5.45
CA ARG A 582 4.29 -51.70 -4.93
C ARG A 582 4.89 -50.96 -3.73
N SER A 583 5.98 -51.44 -3.14
CA SER A 583 6.66 -50.74 -2.05
C SER A 583 7.48 -49.52 -2.52
N LEU A 584 7.61 -49.35 -3.83
CA LEU A 584 8.30 -48.22 -4.48
C LEU A 584 7.47 -46.92 -4.54
N CYS A 585 6.20 -46.94 -4.13
CA CYS A 585 5.31 -45.76 -4.11
C CYS A 585 4.76 -45.50 -2.70
N ASP A 586 4.37 -44.25 -2.44
CA ASP A 586 3.62 -43.84 -1.25
C ASP A 586 2.27 -44.60 -1.15
N PRO A 587 1.76 -44.93 0.06
CA PRO A 587 0.40 -45.46 0.23
C PRO A 587 -0.69 -44.61 -0.45
N ASN A 588 -0.49 -43.30 -0.50
CA ASN A 588 -1.36 -42.31 -1.14
C ASN A 588 -1.03 -42.07 -2.61
N ALA A 589 -0.26 -42.96 -3.26
CA ALA A 589 0.04 -42.95 -4.69
C ALA A 589 -0.53 -44.19 -5.43
N HIS A 590 -0.46 -44.16 -6.76
CA HIS A 590 -0.60 -45.33 -7.64
C HIS A 590 0.48 -45.35 -8.72
N CYS A 591 0.77 -46.55 -9.23
CA CYS A 591 1.68 -46.71 -10.37
C CYS A 591 0.93 -46.51 -11.69
N GLU A 592 1.44 -45.67 -12.57
CA GLU A 592 0.89 -45.35 -13.89
C GLU A 592 1.99 -45.43 -14.97
N LEU A 593 1.61 -45.45 -16.26
CA LEU A 593 2.52 -45.57 -17.39
C LEU A 593 2.68 -44.21 -18.11
N THR A 594 3.67 -43.43 -17.69
CA THR A 594 3.91 -42.06 -18.16
C THR A 594 5.13 -42.03 -19.08
N ALA A 595 4.98 -41.45 -20.29
CA ALA A 595 6.03 -41.34 -21.31
C ALA A 595 6.77 -42.66 -21.63
N GLY A 596 6.08 -43.81 -21.54
CA GLY A 596 6.66 -45.14 -21.78
C GLY A 596 7.39 -45.77 -20.58
N SER A 597 7.38 -45.10 -19.42
CA SER A 597 7.97 -45.57 -18.16
C SER A 597 6.92 -45.74 -17.05
N TYR A 598 7.09 -46.71 -16.16
CA TYR A 598 6.18 -46.90 -15.03
C TYR A 598 6.60 -46.02 -13.84
N GLN A 599 5.77 -45.04 -13.50
CA GLN A 599 6.06 -44.02 -12.48
C GLN A 599 4.98 -44.00 -11.39
N CYS A 600 5.35 -43.57 -10.18
CA CYS A 600 4.40 -43.34 -9.09
C CYS A 600 3.75 -41.96 -9.23
N VAL A 601 2.43 -41.88 -9.13
CA VAL A 601 1.65 -40.64 -9.20
C VAL A 601 0.81 -40.52 -7.92
N CYS A 602 0.81 -39.35 -7.27
CA CYS A 602 0.00 -39.13 -6.06
C CYS A 602 -1.51 -39.14 -6.39
N ARG A 603 -2.33 -39.67 -5.48
CA ARG A 603 -3.79 -39.68 -5.61
C ARG A 603 -4.35 -38.26 -5.48
N SER A 604 -5.48 -38.00 -6.13
CA SER A 604 -6.18 -36.71 -6.03
C SER A 604 -6.39 -36.27 -4.58
N GLY A 605 -6.02 -35.02 -4.27
CA GLY A 605 -5.92 -34.47 -2.91
C GLY A 605 -4.50 -34.49 -2.33
N PHE A 606 -3.56 -35.22 -2.93
CA PHE A 606 -2.17 -35.31 -2.51
C PHE A 606 -1.20 -34.85 -3.61
N VAL A 607 -0.05 -34.29 -3.20
CA VAL A 607 1.03 -33.84 -4.08
C VAL A 607 2.39 -34.33 -3.57
N GLY A 608 3.35 -34.45 -4.48
CA GLY A 608 4.68 -34.98 -4.20
C GLY A 608 5.19 -35.84 -5.36
N ASN A 609 6.27 -36.57 -5.13
CA ASN A 609 7.01 -37.29 -6.18
C ASN A 609 6.51 -38.74 -6.39
N GLY A 610 5.32 -39.07 -5.89
CA GLY A 610 4.73 -40.41 -5.92
C GLY A 610 5.37 -41.45 -4.99
N GLN A 611 6.61 -41.24 -4.53
CA GLN A 611 7.26 -42.03 -3.46
C GLN A 611 7.01 -41.45 -2.07
N SER A 612 6.73 -40.14 -2.01
CA SER A 612 6.28 -39.38 -0.85
C SER A 612 5.16 -38.45 -1.32
N CYS A 613 3.98 -38.55 -0.72
CA CYS A 613 2.79 -37.76 -1.06
C CYS A 613 2.20 -37.09 0.19
N ARG A 614 2.05 -35.76 0.16
CA ARG A 614 1.47 -34.93 1.24
C ARG A 614 0.08 -34.43 0.84
N GLU A 615 -0.83 -34.28 1.80
CA GLU A 615 -2.17 -33.71 1.59
C GLU A 615 -2.09 -32.21 1.28
N VAL A 616 -2.83 -31.74 0.28
CA VAL A 616 -2.85 -30.31 -0.12
C VAL A 616 -3.75 -29.51 0.83
N ARG A 617 -3.24 -28.42 1.42
CA ARG A 617 -4.10 -27.50 2.18
C ARG A 617 -5.08 -26.79 1.24
N LYS A 618 -6.37 -26.80 1.58
CA LYS A 618 -7.39 -26.06 0.83
C LYS A 618 -7.28 -24.57 1.11
N THR A 619 -6.74 -23.83 0.15
CA THR A 619 -6.73 -22.36 0.11
C THR A 619 -7.81 -21.85 -0.83
N GLU A 620 -8.40 -20.69 -0.51
CA GLU A 620 -9.16 -19.91 -1.51
C GLU A 620 -8.21 -19.48 -2.63
N GLY A 621 -8.52 -19.81 -3.88
CA GLY A 621 -7.88 -19.26 -5.07
C GLY A 621 -8.66 -18.09 -5.67
N GLY A 622 -8.54 -17.90 -6.99
CA GLY A 622 -9.32 -16.93 -7.76
C GLY A 622 -8.79 -15.50 -7.74
N TYR A 623 -7.50 -15.31 -7.42
CA TYR A 623 -6.86 -13.99 -7.38
C TYR A 623 -5.39 -14.04 -7.81
N LEU A 624 -4.88 -12.87 -8.16
CA LEU A 624 -3.47 -12.59 -8.43
C LEU A 624 -2.82 -11.99 -7.18
N LEU A 625 -1.55 -12.29 -6.95
CA LEU A 625 -0.69 -11.54 -6.05
C LEU A 625 0.30 -10.73 -6.89
N VAL A 626 0.52 -9.47 -6.53
CA VAL A 626 1.40 -8.55 -7.25
C VAL A 626 2.31 -7.80 -6.28
N ASN A 627 3.60 -7.76 -6.57
CA ASN A 627 4.55 -6.88 -5.89
C ASN A 627 4.56 -5.50 -6.52
N LYS A 628 4.44 -4.47 -5.69
CA LYS A 628 4.49 -3.05 -6.03
C LYS A 628 5.47 -2.33 -5.11
N GLY A 629 6.74 -2.72 -5.17
CA GLY A 629 7.83 -2.16 -4.34
C GLY A 629 7.55 -2.29 -2.84
N MET A 630 7.02 -1.24 -2.24
CA MET A 630 6.68 -1.17 -0.81
C MET A 630 5.58 -2.16 -0.37
N ALA A 631 4.80 -2.74 -1.29
CA ALA A 631 3.69 -3.64 -0.95
C ALA A 631 3.62 -4.93 -1.80
N THR A 632 3.05 -5.97 -1.20
CA THR A 632 2.49 -7.14 -1.92
C THR A 632 0.97 -7.07 -1.81
N VAL A 633 0.27 -7.17 -2.94
CA VAL A 633 -1.15 -6.82 -3.08
C VAL A 633 -1.95 -7.98 -3.66
N ARG A 634 -3.09 -8.31 -3.04
CA ARG A 634 -4.08 -9.31 -3.50
C ARG A 634 -5.11 -8.64 -4.40
N VAL A 635 -5.15 -9.07 -5.66
CA VAL A 635 -6.02 -8.52 -6.72
C VAL A 635 -6.95 -9.63 -7.24
N PRO A 636 -8.27 -9.55 -7.02
CA PRO A 636 -9.23 -10.52 -7.56
C PRO A 636 -9.17 -10.60 -9.09
N LEU A 637 -9.42 -11.78 -9.67
CA LEU A 637 -9.53 -11.93 -11.13
C LEU A 637 -10.73 -11.16 -11.71
N GLU A 638 -11.77 -10.97 -10.89
CA GLU A 638 -12.96 -10.15 -11.16
C GLU A 638 -13.13 -9.12 -10.01
N PRO A 639 -12.50 -7.93 -10.10
CA PRO A 639 -12.65 -6.89 -9.09
C PRO A 639 -14.08 -6.34 -9.02
N SER A 640 -14.57 -6.05 -7.82
CA SER A 640 -15.89 -5.45 -7.60
C SER A 640 -15.86 -4.38 -6.51
N ILE A 641 -16.94 -3.59 -6.39
CA ILE A 641 -17.07 -2.58 -5.32
C ILE A 641 -16.97 -3.23 -3.91
N THR A 642 -17.42 -4.48 -3.75
CA THR A 642 -17.36 -5.22 -2.48
C THR A 642 -16.06 -6.01 -2.31
N ASN A 643 -15.30 -6.24 -3.38
CA ASN A 643 -14.00 -6.89 -3.36
C ASN A 643 -13.06 -6.21 -4.39
N PRO A 644 -12.53 -5.02 -4.09
CA PRO A 644 -11.65 -4.29 -4.99
C PRO A 644 -10.20 -4.80 -4.95
N GLY A 645 -9.90 -5.79 -4.10
CA GLY A 645 -8.54 -6.19 -3.73
C GLY A 645 -7.97 -5.36 -2.57
N ARG A 646 -6.82 -5.79 -2.02
CA ARG A 646 -6.18 -5.18 -0.82
C ARG A 646 -4.68 -5.48 -0.75
N PRO A 647 -3.86 -4.61 -0.15
CA PRO A 647 -2.51 -5.00 0.29
C PRO A 647 -2.61 -6.14 1.31
N ILE A 648 -1.67 -7.10 1.25
CA ILE A 648 -1.48 -8.14 2.27
C ILE A 648 -0.21 -7.92 3.09
N GLN A 649 0.82 -7.31 2.48
CA GLN A 649 2.01 -6.81 3.17
C GLN A 649 2.25 -5.37 2.70
N LEU A 650 2.55 -4.47 3.63
CA LEU A 650 2.98 -3.09 3.37
C LEU A 650 4.14 -2.75 4.31
N GLN A 651 5.27 -2.34 3.76
CA GLN A 651 6.47 -1.96 4.50
C GLN A 651 7.20 -0.85 3.73
N TYR A 652 7.64 0.21 4.42
CA TYR A 652 8.11 1.45 3.75
C TYR A 652 9.56 1.35 3.26
N ASP A 653 10.35 0.50 3.89
CA ASP A 653 11.77 0.22 3.62
C ASP A 653 12.00 -1.00 2.72
N GLN A 654 10.97 -1.78 2.36
CA GLN A 654 11.12 -2.92 1.45
C GLN A 654 11.02 -2.51 -0.02
N ILE A 655 11.74 -3.24 -0.88
CA ILE A 655 11.53 -3.22 -2.34
C ILE A 655 11.25 -4.67 -2.77
N ALA A 656 9.97 -5.05 -2.68
CA ALA A 656 9.48 -6.35 -3.12
C ALA A 656 9.52 -6.45 -4.66
N ILE A 657 10.25 -7.44 -5.19
CA ILE A 657 10.41 -7.66 -6.63
C ILE A 657 9.87 -9.04 -7.04
N GLY A 658 10.64 -10.11 -6.81
CA GLY A 658 10.27 -11.48 -7.15
C GLY A 658 9.16 -12.01 -6.24
N LEU A 659 8.34 -12.94 -6.74
CA LEU A 659 7.15 -13.43 -6.05
C LEU A 659 6.83 -14.88 -6.45
N ALA A 660 6.69 -15.76 -5.46
CA ALA A 660 6.27 -17.15 -5.63
C ALA A 660 5.25 -17.58 -4.56
N VAL A 661 4.50 -18.65 -4.84
CA VAL A 661 3.44 -19.20 -3.96
C VAL A 661 3.70 -20.69 -3.75
N ASP A 662 3.74 -21.11 -2.50
CA ASP A 662 3.70 -22.52 -2.12
C ASP A 662 2.23 -22.96 -2.00
N CYS A 663 1.75 -23.58 -3.07
CA CYS A 663 0.38 -24.09 -3.18
C CYS A 663 0.10 -25.33 -2.29
N VAL A 664 1.11 -25.90 -1.61
CA VAL A 664 0.94 -27.05 -0.71
C VAL A 664 0.57 -26.58 0.69
N GLU A 665 1.35 -25.64 1.24
CA GLU A 665 1.21 -25.13 2.61
C GLU A 665 0.41 -23.81 2.69
N GLY A 666 0.12 -23.16 1.56
CA GLY A 666 -0.61 -21.89 1.52
C GLY A 666 0.26 -20.68 1.92
N LEU A 667 1.55 -20.73 1.57
CA LEU A 667 2.54 -19.70 1.88
C LEU A 667 2.91 -18.88 0.63
N ILE A 668 3.40 -17.68 0.87
CA ILE A 668 3.94 -16.78 -0.15
C ILE A 668 5.40 -16.49 0.16
N TYR A 669 6.20 -16.32 -0.89
CA TYR A 669 7.60 -15.96 -0.80
C TYR A 669 7.87 -14.77 -1.72
N TRP A 670 8.50 -13.72 -1.21
CA TRP A 670 8.89 -12.57 -2.02
C TRP A 670 10.31 -12.12 -1.69
N SER A 671 10.97 -11.54 -2.68
CA SER A 671 12.33 -11.05 -2.55
C SER A 671 12.33 -9.55 -2.28
N ASP A 672 13.08 -9.13 -1.26
CA ASP A 672 13.22 -7.74 -0.83
C ASP A 672 14.63 -7.23 -1.17
N LEU A 673 14.73 -6.45 -2.23
CA LEU A 673 16.01 -5.91 -2.73
C LEU A 673 16.65 -4.92 -1.75
N ALA A 674 15.85 -4.17 -0.98
CA ALA A 674 16.36 -3.20 -0.02
C ALA A 674 16.81 -3.87 1.28
N GLY A 675 16.06 -4.89 1.73
CA GLY A 675 16.45 -5.71 2.88
C GLY A 675 17.58 -6.72 2.57
N GLN A 676 17.84 -7.03 1.30
CA GLN A 676 18.71 -8.14 0.85
C GLN A 676 18.29 -9.51 1.39
N VAL A 677 16.98 -9.74 1.52
CA VAL A 677 16.40 -10.98 2.08
C VAL A 677 15.31 -11.56 1.17
N ILE A 678 15.05 -12.85 1.32
CA ILE A 678 13.79 -13.47 0.86
C ILE A 678 12.90 -13.63 2.09
N LYS A 679 11.69 -13.07 2.02
CA LYS A 679 10.66 -13.12 3.06
C LYS A 679 9.63 -14.21 2.74
N SER A 680 9.01 -14.76 3.77
CA SER A 680 7.86 -15.67 3.68
C SER A 680 6.69 -15.18 4.53
N SER A 681 5.46 -15.54 4.16
CA SER A 681 4.28 -15.29 5.00
C SER A 681 3.13 -16.23 4.61
N SER A 682 2.05 -16.21 5.40
CA SER A 682 0.77 -16.76 4.97
C SER A 682 0.18 -15.97 3.79
N LEU A 683 -0.68 -16.58 2.97
CA LEU A 683 -1.43 -15.91 1.89
C LEU A 683 -2.27 -14.69 2.32
N ASN A 684 -2.43 -14.46 3.63
CA ASN A 684 -3.11 -13.28 4.21
C ASN A 684 -2.13 -12.27 4.86
N GLY A 685 -0.81 -12.46 4.75
CA GLY A 685 0.22 -11.53 5.22
C GLY A 685 0.42 -11.47 6.74
N LYS A 686 -0.24 -12.36 7.51
CA LYS A 686 -0.27 -12.26 8.99
C LYS A 686 1.04 -12.72 9.65
N ASP A 687 1.64 -13.77 9.11
CA ASP A 687 2.71 -14.53 9.78
C ASP A 687 4.04 -14.33 9.05
N THR A 688 4.35 -13.05 8.76
CA THR A 688 5.52 -12.64 7.96
C THR A 688 6.83 -12.83 8.71
N SER A 689 7.80 -13.47 8.04
CA SER A 689 9.15 -13.74 8.56
C SER A 689 10.20 -13.69 7.45
N ASN A 690 11.48 -13.53 7.81
CA ASN A 690 12.58 -13.74 6.88
C ASN A 690 12.80 -15.25 6.71
N PHE A 691 13.01 -15.71 5.46
CA PHE A 691 13.22 -17.11 5.12
C PHE A 691 14.68 -17.39 4.70
N VAL A 692 15.28 -16.49 3.92
CA VAL A 692 16.73 -16.51 3.64
C VAL A 692 17.30 -15.11 3.88
N GLU A 693 18.29 -15.02 4.75
CA GLU A 693 18.99 -13.77 5.11
C GLU A 693 20.45 -13.74 4.62
N GLU A 694 21.07 -14.91 4.41
CA GLU A 694 22.48 -14.99 4.03
C GLU A 694 22.70 -15.12 2.52
N ASN A 695 23.86 -14.62 2.07
CA ASN A 695 24.38 -14.83 0.72
C ASN A 695 23.51 -14.31 -0.45
N ILE A 696 22.55 -13.42 -0.19
CA ILE A 696 21.76 -12.68 -1.18
C ILE A 696 22.41 -11.31 -1.53
N SER A 697 22.07 -10.71 -2.68
CA SER A 697 22.33 -9.29 -3.04
C SER A 697 21.16 -8.67 -3.81
N SER A 698 20.87 -9.14 -5.04
CA SER A 698 19.79 -8.63 -5.89
C SER A 698 18.88 -9.76 -6.39
N PRO A 699 18.02 -10.31 -5.52
CA PRO A 699 17.11 -11.40 -5.86
C PRO A 699 15.93 -10.91 -6.72
N GLU A 700 15.99 -11.08 -8.05
CA GLU A 700 14.97 -10.51 -8.96
C GLU A 700 13.79 -11.44 -9.28
N GLY A 701 13.99 -12.75 -9.32
CA GLY A 701 12.97 -13.74 -9.65
C GLY A 701 12.91 -14.88 -8.64
N LEU A 702 11.72 -15.43 -8.42
CA LEU A 702 11.45 -16.55 -7.52
C LEU A 702 10.53 -17.57 -8.20
N ALA A 703 10.82 -18.86 -8.05
CA ALA A 703 9.97 -19.97 -8.50
C ALA A 703 10.05 -21.15 -7.51
N ILE A 704 8.99 -21.96 -7.41
CA ILE A 704 8.90 -23.06 -6.44
C ILE A 704 8.72 -24.39 -7.15
N ASP A 705 9.58 -25.36 -6.83
CA ASP A 705 9.28 -26.78 -6.97
C ASP A 705 8.49 -27.25 -5.75
N TRP A 706 7.18 -27.37 -5.92
CA TRP A 706 6.27 -27.84 -4.86
C TRP A 706 6.34 -29.35 -4.62
N ILE A 707 6.93 -30.12 -5.55
CA ILE A 707 7.12 -31.57 -5.46
C ILE A 707 8.43 -31.89 -4.74
N GLY A 708 9.53 -31.27 -5.18
CA GLY A 708 10.86 -31.39 -4.58
C GLY A 708 11.10 -30.51 -3.35
N ARG A 709 10.10 -29.71 -2.92
CA ARG A 709 10.15 -28.78 -1.78
C ARG A 709 11.32 -27.80 -1.86
N LYS A 710 11.51 -27.14 -3.00
CA LYS A 710 12.60 -26.16 -3.20
C LYS A 710 12.14 -24.83 -3.77
N LEU A 711 12.66 -23.74 -3.20
CA LEU A 711 12.55 -22.37 -3.70
C LEU A 711 13.80 -22.03 -4.52
N PHE A 712 13.63 -21.70 -5.79
CA PHE A 712 14.71 -21.27 -6.69
C PHE A 712 14.66 -19.75 -6.89
N TRP A 713 15.83 -19.11 -6.96
CA TRP A 713 15.93 -17.67 -7.27
C TRP A 713 17.12 -17.32 -8.15
N THR A 714 16.96 -16.23 -8.89
CA THR A 714 18.03 -15.51 -9.61
C THR A 714 18.59 -14.40 -8.72
N ASP A 715 19.92 -14.24 -8.67
CA ASP A 715 20.57 -13.10 -8.01
C ASP A 715 21.44 -12.33 -9.00
N SER A 716 20.91 -11.20 -9.50
CA SER A 716 21.57 -10.33 -10.48
C SER A 716 22.69 -9.46 -9.90
N GLY A 717 22.88 -9.50 -8.58
CA GLY A 717 23.97 -8.81 -7.88
C GLY A 717 25.16 -9.73 -7.60
N LYS A 718 25.09 -11.00 -8.02
CA LYS A 718 26.12 -12.04 -7.82
C LYS A 718 26.30 -12.98 -9.00
N ASP A 719 25.52 -12.82 -10.08
CA ASP A 719 25.53 -13.67 -11.27
C ASP A 719 25.35 -15.18 -10.97
N VAL A 720 24.41 -15.48 -10.07
CA VAL A 720 24.08 -16.86 -9.65
C VAL A 720 22.59 -17.18 -9.78
N ILE A 721 22.31 -18.47 -9.89
CA ILE A 721 21.01 -19.08 -9.58
C ILE A 721 21.21 -19.99 -8.38
N ARG A 722 20.34 -19.86 -7.38
CA ARG A 722 20.40 -20.62 -6.12
C ARG A 722 19.08 -21.31 -5.84
N ALA A 723 19.13 -22.31 -4.97
CA ALA A 723 17.94 -22.95 -4.40
C ALA A 723 18.03 -22.96 -2.87
N ALA A 724 16.87 -23.02 -2.22
CA ALA A 724 16.70 -23.28 -0.80
C ALA A 724 15.67 -24.40 -0.62
N ASP A 725 15.93 -25.32 0.29
CA ASP A 725 14.93 -26.28 0.74
C ASP A 725 13.82 -25.56 1.55
N LEU A 726 12.56 -25.77 1.17
CA LEU A 726 11.40 -25.08 1.75
C LEU A 726 11.05 -25.54 3.18
N ASP A 727 11.50 -26.72 3.58
CA ASP A 727 11.17 -27.32 4.87
C ASP A 727 12.31 -27.10 5.90
N THR A 728 13.56 -26.89 5.45
CA THR A 728 14.74 -26.66 6.32
C THR A 728 15.41 -25.29 6.19
N GLY A 729 15.23 -24.59 5.06
CA GLY A 729 15.91 -23.33 4.75
C GLY A 729 17.36 -23.48 4.27
N GLU A 730 17.90 -24.71 4.15
CA GLU A 730 19.28 -24.93 3.68
C GLU A 730 19.43 -24.49 2.21
N THR A 731 20.48 -23.72 1.91
CA THR A 731 20.68 -23.12 0.57
C THR A 731 21.86 -23.73 -0.20
N GLU A 732 21.69 -23.85 -1.51
CA GLU A 732 22.68 -24.36 -2.47
C GLU A 732 22.77 -23.47 -3.71
N THR A 733 23.84 -23.64 -4.50
CA THR A 733 24.07 -22.88 -5.75
C THR A 733 23.91 -23.81 -6.94
N ILE A 734 23.01 -23.44 -7.85
CA ILE A 734 22.61 -24.23 -9.03
C ILE A 734 23.41 -23.80 -10.27
N VAL A 735 23.60 -22.50 -10.47
CA VAL A 735 24.43 -21.94 -11.55
C VAL A 735 25.27 -20.79 -10.98
N SER A 736 26.56 -20.73 -11.35
CA SER A 736 27.50 -19.70 -10.84
C SER A 736 28.50 -19.22 -11.88
N SER A 737 28.15 -19.29 -13.16
CA SER A 737 29.02 -18.87 -14.27
C SER A 737 28.19 -18.58 -15.52
N GLY A 738 28.71 -17.73 -16.42
CA GLY A 738 28.03 -17.41 -17.68
C GLY A 738 26.65 -16.78 -17.52
N LEU A 739 26.41 -16.10 -16.41
CA LEU A 739 25.27 -15.22 -16.14
C LEU A 739 25.83 -13.79 -16.02
N VAL A 740 25.02 -12.78 -16.34
CA VAL A 740 25.39 -11.35 -16.21
C VAL A 740 24.22 -10.50 -15.70
N ASN A 741 22.99 -10.77 -16.15
CA ASN A 741 21.79 -10.15 -15.58
C ASN A 741 20.62 -11.16 -15.50
N PRO A 742 20.73 -12.24 -14.69
CA PRO A 742 19.65 -13.20 -14.51
C PRO A 742 18.43 -12.56 -13.83
N ARG A 743 17.24 -12.65 -14.45
CA ARG A 743 16.00 -12.00 -13.95
C ARG A 743 14.88 -13.00 -13.66
N GLY A 744 14.15 -13.43 -14.68
CA GLY A 744 12.99 -14.29 -14.52
C GLY A 744 13.43 -15.74 -14.32
N ILE A 745 12.62 -16.50 -13.61
CA ILE A 745 12.84 -17.93 -13.37
C ILE A 745 11.50 -18.67 -13.33
N ALA A 746 11.49 -19.87 -13.90
CA ALA A 746 10.36 -20.79 -13.87
C ALA A 746 10.88 -22.22 -13.67
N VAL A 747 10.12 -23.07 -13.00
CA VAL A 747 10.51 -24.45 -12.67
C VAL A 747 9.42 -25.40 -13.13
N HIS A 748 9.82 -26.53 -13.73
CA HIS A 748 8.92 -27.59 -14.18
C HIS A 748 9.26 -28.91 -13.48
N PRO A 749 8.54 -29.27 -12.40
CA PRO A 749 8.90 -30.39 -11.53
C PRO A 749 8.97 -31.76 -12.24
N THR A 750 8.01 -32.10 -13.10
CA THR A 750 8.00 -33.39 -13.82
C THR A 750 9.10 -33.48 -14.86
N ARG A 751 9.35 -32.40 -15.61
CA ARG A 751 10.48 -32.32 -16.55
C ARG A 751 11.84 -32.21 -15.84
N ARG A 752 11.84 -31.97 -14.52
CA ARG A 752 13.01 -31.72 -13.67
C ARG A 752 13.95 -30.64 -14.24
N LYS A 753 13.38 -29.62 -14.87
CA LYS A 753 14.10 -28.48 -15.45
C LYS A 753 13.77 -27.18 -14.73
N VAL A 754 14.79 -26.34 -14.57
CA VAL A 754 14.68 -24.92 -14.24
C VAL A 754 15.02 -24.09 -15.47
N TYR A 755 14.27 -23.00 -15.67
CA TYR A 755 14.32 -22.12 -16.83
C TYR A 755 14.53 -20.69 -16.37
N TRP A 756 15.36 -19.90 -17.05
CA TRP A 756 15.58 -18.50 -16.68
C TRP A 756 15.85 -17.58 -17.88
N SER A 757 15.70 -16.29 -17.65
CA SER A 757 16.14 -15.22 -18.55
C SER A 757 17.40 -14.55 -18.03
N ASP A 758 18.30 -14.21 -18.94
CA ASP A 758 19.39 -13.26 -18.73
C ASP A 758 19.21 -12.11 -19.72
N TRP A 759 19.00 -10.89 -19.21
CA TRP A 759 18.71 -9.70 -20.03
C TRP A 759 19.95 -8.89 -20.39
N ASN A 760 21.16 -9.45 -20.23
CA ASN A 760 22.42 -8.86 -20.67
C ASN A 760 22.30 -8.23 -22.06
N ARG A 761 22.41 -6.90 -22.14
CA ARG A 761 22.18 -6.13 -23.36
C ARG A 761 23.10 -6.51 -24.54
N ALA A 762 24.25 -7.13 -24.27
CA ALA A 762 25.18 -7.59 -25.31
C ALA A 762 24.86 -9.00 -25.83
N ALA A 763 24.19 -9.84 -25.03
CA ALA A 763 23.88 -11.23 -25.37
C ALA A 763 22.64 -11.75 -24.59
N PRO A 764 21.44 -11.18 -24.84
CA PRO A 764 20.24 -11.52 -24.08
C PRO A 764 19.73 -12.90 -24.48
N LYS A 765 19.34 -13.70 -23.48
CA LYS A 765 19.08 -15.14 -23.68
C LYS A 765 18.05 -15.72 -22.71
N LEU A 766 17.43 -16.83 -23.12
CA LEU A 766 16.76 -17.77 -22.24
C LEU A 766 17.53 -19.09 -22.23
N GLU A 767 17.71 -19.66 -21.05
CA GLU A 767 18.45 -20.89 -20.82
C GLU A 767 17.64 -21.84 -19.93
N SER A 768 18.08 -23.10 -19.86
CA SER A 768 17.56 -24.09 -18.93
C SER A 768 18.68 -24.98 -18.38
N ALA A 769 18.42 -25.63 -17.25
CA ALA A 769 19.25 -26.69 -16.68
C ALA A 769 18.36 -27.67 -15.92
N ASP A 770 18.89 -28.84 -15.56
CA ASP A 770 18.28 -29.73 -14.58
C ASP A 770 18.17 -29.02 -13.21
N LEU A 771 17.29 -29.50 -12.31
CA LEU A 771 17.10 -28.89 -10.98
C LEU A 771 18.37 -28.80 -10.11
N ASP A 772 19.46 -29.50 -10.48
CA ASP A 772 20.76 -29.51 -9.81
C ASP A 772 21.86 -28.76 -10.60
N GLY A 773 21.49 -28.03 -11.67
CA GLY A 773 22.39 -27.25 -12.52
C GLY A 773 23.06 -28.02 -13.66
N ARG A 774 22.83 -29.34 -13.77
CA ARG A 774 23.36 -30.17 -14.87
C ARG A 774 22.59 -29.96 -16.17
N ALA A 775 23.13 -30.49 -17.28
CA ALA A 775 22.54 -30.40 -18.62
C ALA A 775 21.99 -28.98 -18.95
N ARG A 776 22.88 -27.98 -18.88
CA ARG A 776 22.56 -26.58 -19.19
C ARG A 776 22.49 -26.38 -20.69
N ASP A 777 21.30 -26.01 -21.18
CA ASP A 777 21.00 -25.78 -22.59
C ASP A 777 20.58 -24.32 -22.85
N LEU A 778 21.04 -23.76 -23.97
CA LEU A 778 20.61 -22.46 -24.46
C LEU A 778 19.32 -22.62 -25.29
N LEU A 779 18.20 -22.09 -24.80
CA LEU A 779 16.89 -22.24 -25.45
C LEU A 779 16.65 -21.16 -26.51
N VAL A 780 16.91 -19.90 -26.19
CA VAL A 780 16.62 -18.77 -27.08
C VAL A 780 17.73 -17.72 -26.96
N SER A 781 18.29 -17.31 -28.11
CA SER A 781 19.29 -16.23 -28.23
C SER A 781 19.06 -15.34 -29.46
N ARG A 782 17.91 -15.48 -30.12
CA ARG A 782 17.51 -14.73 -31.31
C ARG A 782 16.11 -14.15 -31.10
N ASP A 783 15.89 -12.95 -31.64
CA ASP A 783 14.64 -12.20 -31.49
C ASP A 783 14.21 -12.04 -30.01
N VAL A 784 15.20 -11.80 -29.14
CA VAL A 784 15.05 -11.53 -27.70
C VAL A 784 15.93 -10.32 -27.39
N GLN A 785 15.49 -9.43 -26.50
CA GLN A 785 16.20 -8.18 -26.17
C GLN A 785 16.20 -7.85 -24.68
N LEU A 786 15.04 -7.78 -24.03
CA LEU A 786 14.92 -7.54 -22.59
C LEU A 786 13.94 -8.56 -21.99
N PRO A 787 14.30 -9.86 -21.96
CA PRO A 787 13.47 -10.91 -21.40
C PRO A 787 13.32 -10.71 -19.89
N ASN A 788 12.10 -10.51 -19.43
CA ASN A 788 11.81 -10.24 -18.02
C ASN A 788 11.37 -11.52 -17.30
N SER A 789 10.08 -11.74 -17.07
CA SER A 789 9.55 -12.89 -16.32
C SER A 789 9.28 -14.08 -17.23
N LEU A 790 9.36 -15.28 -16.67
CA LEU A 790 8.93 -16.53 -17.30
C LEU A 790 7.81 -17.17 -16.46
N ALA A 791 6.93 -17.91 -17.13
CA ALA A 791 5.91 -18.74 -16.51
C ALA A 791 5.65 -20.00 -17.37
N ILE A 792 5.19 -21.08 -16.73
CA ILE A 792 4.76 -22.30 -17.44
C ILE A 792 3.25 -22.22 -17.68
N ASP A 793 2.80 -22.45 -18.91
CA ASP A 793 1.40 -22.72 -19.20
C ASP A 793 1.12 -24.23 -19.07
N TRP A 794 0.67 -24.64 -17.89
CA TRP A 794 0.35 -26.03 -17.55
C TRP A 794 -0.78 -26.63 -18.42
N ALA A 795 -1.55 -25.82 -19.15
CA ALA A 795 -2.60 -26.32 -20.04
C ALA A 795 -2.09 -26.69 -21.44
N THR A 796 -0.89 -26.23 -21.83
CA THR A 796 -0.29 -26.44 -23.15
C THR A 796 1.13 -27.00 -23.12
N ASP A 797 1.74 -27.11 -21.92
CA ASP A 797 3.14 -27.49 -21.68
C ASP A 797 4.13 -26.57 -22.44
N GLU A 798 3.87 -25.27 -22.33
CA GLU A 798 4.69 -24.21 -22.94
C GLU A 798 5.41 -23.37 -21.88
N LEU A 799 6.67 -23.02 -22.14
CA LEU A 799 7.40 -21.99 -21.43
C LEU A 799 7.10 -20.64 -22.07
N CYS A 800 6.42 -19.76 -21.36
CA CYS A 800 6.09 -18.41 -21.80
C CYS A 800 6.96 -17.36 -21.11
N TRP A 801 7.27 -16.27 -21.80
CA TRP A 801 8.04 -15.15 -21.25
C TRP A 801 7.58 -13.78 -21.79
N THR A 802 7.83 -12.75 -20.99
CA THR A 802 7.69 -11.33 -21.36
C THR A 802 9.01 -10.78 -21.89
N ASP A 803 8.97 -9.95 -22.94
CA ASP A 803 10.15 -9.21 -23.42
C ASP A 803 9.79 -7.73 -23.65
N ALA A 804 10.44 -6.84 -22.89
CA ALA A 804 10.18 -5.41 -22.92
C ALA A 804 10.92 -4.65 -24.05
N GLY A 805 11.90 -5.28 -24.70
CA GLY A 805 12.57 -4.74 -25.88
C GLY A 805 11.81 -5.10 -27.16
N THR A 806 11.44 -6.37 -27.31
CA THR A 806 10.65 -6.82 -28.48
C THR A 806 9.14 -6.53 -28.34
N LYS A 807 8.68 -6.11 -27.16
CA LYS A 807 7.31 -5.69 -26.82
C LYS A 807 6.26 -6.78 -27.06
N LYS A 808 6.57 -7.99 -26.62
CA LYS A 808 5.79 -9.21 -26.82
C LYS A 808 5.71 -10.06 -25.57
N ILE A 809 4.74 -10.97 -25.58
CA ILE A 809 4.72 -12.19 -24.79
C ILE A 809 4.75 -13.36 -25.76
N GLU A 810 5.71 -14.27 -25.58
CA GLU A 810 5.93 -15.41 -26.45
C GLU A 810 5.97 -16.70 -25.63
N CYS A 811 5.61 -17.82 -26.26
CA CYS A 811 5.55 -19.15 -25.66
C CYS A 811 6.31 -20.15 -26.54
N LEU A 812 7.01 -21.08 -25.91
CA LEU A 812 7.78 -22.16 -26.53
C LEU A 812 7.29 -23.52 -26.00
N GLY A 813 6.77 -24.38 -26.87
CA GLY A 813 6.35 -25.73 -26.49
C GLY A 813 7.51 -26.59 -26.04
N LEU A 814 7.44 -27.13 -24.81
CA LEU A 814 8.53 -27.86 -24.18
C LEU A 814 8.76 -29.28 -24.74
N GLU A 815 7.80 -29.82 -25.50
CA GLU A 815 7.98 -31.02 -26.32
C GLU A 815 8.17 -30.69 -27.81
N SER A 816 7.43 -29.70 -28.34
CA SER A 816 7.36 -29.44 -29.77
C SER A 816 8.50 -28.55 -30.31
N GLY A 817 9.15 -27.78 -29.46
CA GLY A 817 10.13 -26.74 -29.86
C GLY A 817 9.52 -25.57 -30.65
N ILE A 818 8.18 -25.50 -30.74
CA ILE A 818 7.49 -24.46 -31.52
C ILE A 818 7.38 -23.19 -30.67
N ARG A 819 8.03 -22.11 -31.13
CA ARG A 819 7.87 -20.74 -30.60
C ARG A 819 6.69 -20.05 -31.27
N ARG A 820 5.82 -19.42 -30.49
CA ARG A 820 4.71 -18.57 -30.97
C ARG A 820 4.58 -17.30 -30.13
N THR A 821 4.25 -16.18 -30.78
CA THR A 821 3.84 -14.95 -30.07
C THR A 821 2.39 -15.09 -29.63
N VAL A 822 2.10 -14.87 -28.35
CA VAL A 822 0.74 -14.94 -27.77
C VAL A 822 0.15 -13.56 -27.48
N VAL A 823 0.99 -12.56 -27.18
CA VAL A 823 0.61 -11.15 -27.12
C VAL A 823 1.67 -10.31 -27.83
N SER A 824 1.25 -9.28 -28.56
CA SER A 824 2.12 -8.36 -29.29
C SER A 824 1.73 -6.91 -29.00
N ASN A 825 2.68 -5.97 -29.22
CA ASN A 825 2.49 -4.54 -28.96
C ASN A 825 2.17 -4.22 -27.49
N CYS A 826 2.87 -4.89 -26.57
CA CYS A 826 2.88 -4.55 -25.14
C CYS A 826 3.65 -3.22 -24.91
N SER A 827 3.36 -2.48 -23.84
CA SER A 827 4.03 -1.19 -23.60
C SER A 827 5.40 -1.37 -22.94
N TYR A 828 5.45 -1.97 -21.75
CA TYR A 828 6.68 -2.44 -21.09
C TYR A 828 6.35 -3.62 -20.15
N PRO A 829 6.20 -4.85 -20.67
CA PRO A 829 5.80 -6.02 -19.88
C PRO A 829 6.94 -6.51 -18.99
N PHE A 830 6.67 -6.72 -17.69
CA PHE A 830 7.64 -7.18 -16.70
C PHE A 830 7.29 -8.57 -16.16
N GLY A 831 6.41 -8.68 -15.17
CA GLY A 831 5.99 -9.94 -14.55
C GLY A 831 4.95 -10.67 -15.41
N LEU A 832 4.90 -12.01 -15.32
CA LEU A 832 3.97 -12.85 -16.08
C LEU A 832 3.26 -13.87 -15.17
N ALA A 833 1.93 -13.91 -15.22
CA ALA A 833 1.10 -14.93 -14.58
C ALA A 833 0.12 -15.53 -15.59
N ILE A 834 -0.21 -16.81 -15.42
CA ILE A 834 -1.04 -17.57 -16.37
C ILE A 834 -2.15 -18.29 -15.60
N THR A 835 -3.39 -18.11 -16.04
CA THR A 835 -4.58 -18.83 -15.54
C THR A 835 -5.04 -19.87 -16.55
N ALA A 836 -6.20 -20.51 -16.34
CA ALA A 836 -6.75 -21.45 -17.31
C ALA A 836 -7.13 -20.77 -18.65
N ASP A 837 -7.64 -19.53 -18.60
CA ASP A 837 -8.27 -18.80 -19.70
C ASP A 837 -7.48 -17.58 -20.21
N LYS A 838 -6.58 -17.02 -19.39
CA LYS A 838 -5.88 -15.75 -19.67
C LYS A 838 -4.38 -15.79 -19.34
N TYR A 839 -3.65 -14.93 -20.04
CA TYR A 839 -2.35 -14.41 -19.59
C TYR A 839 -2.57 -13.06 -18.91
N TYR A 840 -1.82 -12.80 -17.85
CA TYR A 840 -1.79 -11.54 -17.12
C TYR A 840 -0.34 -11.07 -16.99
N TRP A 841 -0.07 -9.78 -17.21
CA TRP A 841 1.27 -9.23 -17.04
C TRP A 841 1.25 -7.86 -16.36
N THR A 842 2.29 -7.57 -15.59
CA THR A 842 2.52 -6.23 -15.04
C THR A 842 3.22 -5.37 -16.09
N ASP A 843 2.73 -4.14 -16.30
CA ASP A 843 3.30 -3.23 -17.31
C ASP A 843 3.78 -1.92 -16.67
N TRP A 844 5.06 -1.57 -16.91
CA TRP A 844 5.70 -0.40 -16.31
C TRP A 844 5.35 0.94 -16.98
N GLN A 845 4.68 0.93 -18.13
CA GLN A 845 4.21 2.14 -18.81
C GLN A 845 2.71 2.37 -18.60
N THR A 846 1.88 1.33 -18.49
CA THR A 846 0.44 1.52 -18.20
C THR A 846 0.11 1.53 -16.70
N GLN A 847 1.05 1.10 -15.84
CA GLN A 847 0.89 0.96 -14.38
C GLN A 847 -0.32 0.07 -13.97
N LYS A 848 -0.65 -0.91 -14.82
CA LYS A 848 -1.77 -1.85 -14.62
C LYS A 848 -1.30 -3.30 -14.72
N ILE A 849 -2.21 -4.20 -14.36
CA ILE A 849 -2.12 -5.61 -14.73
C ILE A 849 -2.90 -5.75 -16.04
N GLU A 850 -2.20 -5.72 -17.15
CA GLU A 850 -2.77 -5.96 -18.47
C GLU A 850 -3.14 -7.45 -18.62
N SER A 851 -4.10 -7.78 -19.50
CA SER A 851 -4.53 -9.18 -19.68
C SER A 851 -4.93 -9.51 -21.12
N ALA A 852 -4.84 -10.79 -21.48
CA ALA A 852 -5.24 -11.31 -22.79
C ALA A 852 -5.81 -12.74 -22.68
N PHE A 853 -6.91 -13.03 -23.39
CA PHE A 853 -7.48 -14.37 -23.46
C PHE A 853 -6.61 -15.33 -24.29
N LYS A 854 -6.49 -16.59 -23.86
CA LYS A 854 -5.77 -17.65 -24.61
C LYS A 854 -6.47 -18.08 -25.90
N PHE A 855 -7.81 -18.11 -25.87
CA PHE A 855 -8.65 -18.74 -26.90
C PHE A 855 -9.59 -17.76 -27.64
N SER A 856 -9.45 -16.45 -27.40
CA SER A 856 -10.32 -15.42 -27.96
C SER A 856 -9.50 -14.26 -28.50
N SER A 857 -9.88 -13.73 -29.67
CA SER A 857 -9.30 -12.53 -30.27
C SER A 857 -9.97 -11.23 -29.79
N VAL A 858 -10.85 -11.31 -28.78
CA VAL A 858 -11.46 -10.15 -28.12
C VAL A 858 -10.47 -9.58 -27.10
N ALA A 859 -10.32 -8.26 -27.04
CA ALA A 859 -9.51 -7.61 -26.02
C ALA A 859 -10.05 -7.94 -24.62
N SER A 860 -9.17 -8.33 -23.69
CA SER A 860 -9.50 -8.47 -22.28
C SER A 860 -9.21 -7.15 -21.57
N GLU A 861 -9.98 -6.83 -20.53
CA GLU A 861 -9.80 -5.59 -19.78
C GLU A 861 -8.57 -5.68 -18.86
N ALA A 862 -7.88 -4.55 -18.69
CA ALA A 862 -6.76 -4.42 -17.76
C ALA A 862 -7.29 -4.28 -16.32
N LEU A 863 -6.75 -5.07 -15.39
CA LEU A 863 -7.11 -4.94 -13.97
C LEU A 863 -6.36 -3.77 -13.35
N THR A 864 -7.10 -2.92 -12.62
CA THR A 864 -6.53 -1.87 -11.79
C THR A 864 -5.90 -2.48 -10.53
N VAL A 865 -4.77 -1.92 -10.10
CA VAL A 865 -4.10 -2.37 -8.87
C VAL A 865 -4.70 -1.64 -7.67
N PRO A 866 -5.06 -2.35 -6.58
CA PRO A 866 -5.62 -1.75 -5.37
C PRO A 866 -4.71 -0.68 -4.76
N LEU A 867 -5.31 0.24 -4.00
CA LEU A 867 -4.57 1.24 -3.24
C LEU A 867 -3.74 0.58 -2.14
N GLY A 868 -2.42 0.56 -2.33
CA GLY A 868 -1.45 0.01 -1.39
C GLY A 868 -0.05 -0.02 -2.01
N GLY A 869 0.93 0.56 -1.33
CA GLY A 869 2.33 0.64 -1.79
C GLY A 869 2.58 1.61 -2.95
N ALA A 870 3.85 1.98 -3.10
CA ALA A 870 4.36 2.78 -4.21
C ALA A 870 5.62 2.14 -4.80
N GLY A 871 5.93 2.51 -6.04
CA GLY A 871 6.89 1.81 -6.89
C GLY A 871 6.20 1.14 -8.09
N LYS A 872 7.01 0.58 -8.98
CA LYS A 872 6.55 -0.12 -10.19
C LYS A 872 5.92 -1.46 -9.83
N LEU A 873 5.13 -2.01 -10.75
CA LEU A 873 4.60 -3.37 -10.66
C LEU A 873 5.68 -4.38 -11.10
N TYR A 874 6.13 -5.23 -10.18
CA TYR A 874 7.19 -6.22 -10.40
C TYR A 874 6.59 -7.62 -10.62
N GLY A 875 6.98 -8.61 -9.81
CA GLY A 875 6.47 -9.98 -9.91
C GLY A 875 4.96 -10.05 -9.71
N ILE A 876 4.34 -10.94 -10.49
CA ILE A 876 2.92 -11.29 -10.40
C ILE A 876 2.79 -12.81 -10.46
N THR A 877 1.86 -13.37 -9.70
CA THR A 877 1.56 -14.81 -9.72
C THR A 877 0.08 -15.05 -9.45
N ALA A 878 -0.46 -16.18 -9.94
CA ALA A 878 -1.86 -16.55 -9.78
C ALA A 878 -2.02 -17.57 -8.64
N VAL A 879 -3.00 -17.34 -7.76
CA VAL A 879 -3.36 -18.27 -6.68
C VAL A 879 -4.61 -19.05 -7.11
N SER A 880 -4.45 -20.37 -7.24
CA SER A 880 -5.50 -21.34 -7.57
C SER A 880 -5.91 -22.16 -6.34
N ASP A 881 -7.09 -22.77 -6.37
CA ASP A 881 -7.62 -23.58 -5.26
C ASP A 881 -6.87 -24.92 -5.04
N SER A 882 -5.97 -25.26 -5.96
CA SER A 882 -5.04 -26.40 -5.87
C SER A 882 -3.75 -26.09 -6.63
N CYS A 883 -2.66 -26.79 -6.28
CA CYS A 883 -1.47 -26.85 -7.14
C CYS A 883 -1.83 -27.32 -8.56
N PRO A 884 -1.05 -26.91 -9.60
CA PRO A 884 -1.18 -27.50 -10.93
C PRO A 884 -1.19 -29.02 -10.86
N GLN A 885 -2.05 -29.65 -11.67
CA GLN A 885 -1.99 -31.09 -11.88
C GLN A 885 -0.85 -31.40 -12.86
N VAL A 886 -0.21 -32.56 -12.68
CA VAL A 886 1.15 -32.88 -13.14
C VAL A 886 1.18 -34.27 -13.78
#